data_AF-A0A538K1B8-F1
#
_entry.id   AF-A0A538K1B8-F1
#
_cell.length_a   1.000
_cell.length_b   1.000
_cell.length_c   1.000
_cell.angle_alpha   90.00
_cell.angle_beta   90.00
_cell.angle_gamma   90.00
#
_symmetry.space_group_name_H-M   'P 1'
#
loop_
_entity.id
_entity.type
_entity.pdbx_description
1 polymer ?
#
loop_
_entity_poly.entity_id
_entity_poly.type
_entity_poly.pdbx_seq_one_letter_code
_entity_poly.pdbx_strand_id
1 'polypeptide(L)'
;GPSRVLEPPAVPRFDTPALKDLVIYELHIGTFTEEGTFEAAIPHLAELASLGVGAIEIMPVAEFPGHHGWGYDGVYISAAQASYGGPLGLARLMEAAHGEGLAVILDVVYNHVGTSGVKALEAFAPYFTDRHETLWGRAINYDSDGVREWVLQSAVGWVQDFGIDGLRLDAIHSIFDSRAEHIVAAIARVVHETHPGALVMGEIGLDDPSRHGAPACDAIWVDDFHHALHVLLTGEHDGYYAPFGRVGQLAQAFEHTPPEHFVVYSQNHDQIGNRANGDRLPASVQPLAALCTLFSPLIPLLFMGEEYGEPAPFQSFSDHIDQDIAQATREGRREEFAAFAQFSEQIPDPQDPETFRRSKLTRNRDPRLARMYRDLLRLRMETPPGGLNTIEFDEQARWLRAARAPFELLCNFGAQAVRLPCENQMLVISTDDQLFSEHAEGVELCLFDSGDNETRVELTERRALNWHCYLPGVGPGQRYGYRVRGPYRPLQGLRFNPAKLLLDPYAKAIDGVVDWAHDANVFPYVPTSAEDADLELDDEDDAPATPKSVVVDDAFLWEGDRPLRTPFSDTIIYETHVKGFTMRHPEIREDLRGTYAGMASEEAIAYLRDLGVTALELLPIHHISDEAFLAGRRLRNYWGYSTIGYFAPHSEYAATGRGGQQVREFKGMVKALHRAGIEVILDVVYNHTAEGNHLGPMLSFKGADNPSYYRLVPDEPRFYMDFTGTGNSLNPIHPSVLRLIMDSLRYWVSECHVDGFRFDLASALAREFFDVDRLSAFFDVIHQDPVISQVKLIAEPWDVGPGGYQVGNFPVLWSEWNGVYRDTVRDFWRGRANCGEFASRLSGSSDLYASDGREPFASINFVTAHDGFTLRDLVSYEHKHNDANLENNNDGSDDNRSWNCGVEGETDDREVLALRARQKRNFLTTLLVSQGTPMLLGGDEIGRTQLGNNNAWCQDNELSWYDWNAQDAEMREFTRRLIRLRREHAVFRRQTFLRGIEQMGSGLPDVWWFRADGLKMTRRDWQDGDCVLGMFLNGKEIVQRGAHGEDV
;
A
#
# COMPACT_ATOMS: atom_id res chain seq x y z
N GLY A 1 9.96 -47.38 -30.27
CA GLY A 1 10.83 -46.51 -29.45
C GLY A 1 10.28 -46.42 -28.04
N PRO A 2 10.76 -45.48 -27.21
CA PRO A 2 10.28 -45.22 -25.85
C PRO A 2 8.87 -44.60 -25.78
N SER A 3 8.08 -44.69 -26.85
CA SER A 3 6.72 -44.15 -26.94
C SER A 3 5.81 -44.75 -25.88
N ARG A 4 5.04 -43.91 -25.21
CA ARG A 4 4.06 -44.31 -24.20
C ARG A 4 2.65 -43.99 -24.71
N VAL A 5 1.75 -44.96 -24.61
CA VAL A 5 0.32 -44.70 -24.81
C VAL A 5 -0.22 -44.05 -23.55
N LEU A 6 -0.92 -42.94 -23.71
CA LEU A 6 -1.50 -42.18 -22.62
C LEU A 6 -2.99 -42.01 -22.88
N GLU A 7 -3.77 -42.07 -21.80
CA GLU A 7 -5.14 -41.57 -21.82
C GLU A 7 -5.04 -40.04 -21.67
N PRO A 8 -5.62 -39.26 -22.59
CA PRO A 8 -5.60 -37.81 -22.48
C PRO A 8 -6.19 -37.35 -21.14
N PRO A 9 -5.53 -36.42 -20.44
CA PRO A 9 -6.08 -35.82 -19.23
C PRO A 9 -7.38 -35.08 -19.55
N ALA A 10 -8.43 -35.30 -18.76
CA ALA A 10 -9.73 -34.66 -18.95
C ALA A 10 -9.72 -33.23 -18.42
N VAL A 11 -9.12 -32.30 -19.18
CA VAL A 11 -9.14 -30.87 -18.87
C VAL A 11 -10.52 -30.30 -19.24
N PRO A 12 -11.23 -29.63 -18.31
CA PRO A 12 -12.51 -28.97 -18.63
C PRO A 12 -12.33 -27.90 -19.71
N ARG A 13 -13.37 -27.68 -20.52
CA ARG A 13 -13.37 -26.54 -21.45
C ARG A 13 -13.39 -25.24 -20.67
N PHE A 14 -12.62 -24.28 -21.16
CA PHE A 14 -12.57 -22.93 -20.63
C PHE A 14 -13.15 -21.94 -21.64
N ASP A 15 -13.87 -20.94 -21.12
CA ASP A 15 -14.44 -19.90 -21.97
C ASP A 15 -13.38 -18.82 -22.18
N THR A 16 -12.64 -18.94 -23.30
CA THR A 16 -11.60 -17.99 -23.67
C THR A 16 -12.12 -16.55 -23.67
N PRO A 17 -11.42 -15.60 -23.03
CA PRO A 17 -11.77 -14.18 -23.11
C PRO A 17 -11.83 -13.71 -24.57
N ALA A 18 -12.68 -12.73 -24.86
CA ALA A 18 -12.74 -12.19 -26.21
C ALA A 18 -11.39 -11.54 -26.58
N LEU A 19 -10.97 -11.68 -27.84
CA LEU A 19 -9.70 -11.13 -28.37
C LEU A 19 -9.41 -9.69 -27.92
N LYS A 20 -10.43 -8.83 -28.01
CA LYS A 20 -10.35 -7.41 -27.62
C LYS A 20 -10.02 -7.17 -26.13
N ASP A 21 -10.28 -8.15 -25.28
CA ASP A 21 -10.10 -8.09 -23.83
C ASP A 21 -8.78 -8.78 -23.39
N LEU A 22 -8.04 -9.38 -24.33
CA LEU A 22 -6.81 -10.10 -24.01
C LEU A 22 -5.63 -9.18 -23.73
N VAL A 23 -4.89 -9.58 -22.70
CA VAL A 23 -3.46 -9.31 -22.53
C VAL A 23 -2.80 -10.67 -22.53
N ILE A 24 -1.87 -10.88 -23.46
CA ILE A 24 -1.13 -12.13 -23.62
C ILE A 24 0.18 -12.02 -22.83
N TYR A 25 0.53 -13.07 -22.10
CA TYR A 25 1.81 -13.18 -21.40
C TYR A 25 2.62 -14.35 -21.97
N GLU A 26 3.62 -14.05 -22.78
CA GLU A 26 4.49 -15.05 -23.41
C GLU A 26 5.54 -15.56 -22.43
N LEU A 27 5.67 -16.88 -22.31
CA LEU A 27 6.68 -17.51 -21.46
C LEU A 27 7.29 -18.77 -22.09
N HIS A 28 8.57 -18.97 -21.77
CA HIS A 28 9.29 -20.20 -22.10
C HIS A 28 9.34 -21.12 -20.87
N ILE A 29 8.73 -22.30 -20.96
CA ILE A 29 8.60 -23.22 -19.82
C ILE A 29 9.96 -23.58 -19.19
N GLY A 30 10.99 -23.78 -20.01
CA GLY A 30 12.33 -24.16 -19.53
C GLY A 30 13.08 -23.05 -18.78
N THR A 31 12.72 -21.77 -18.96
CA THR A 31 13.46 -20.63 -18.39
C THR A 31 12.60 -19.70 -17.52
N PHE A 32 11.28 -19.88 -17.50
CA PHE A 32 10.36 -19.13 -16.65
C PHE A 32 10.56 -19.39 -15.14
N THR A 33 11.06 -20.58 -14.81
CA THR A 33 11.36 -21.03 -13.45
C THR A 33 12.72 -21.70 -13.38
N GLU A 34 13.24 -21.85 -12.17
CA GLU A 34 14.50 -22.56 -11.95
C GLU A 34 14.38 -24.05 -12.29
N GLU A 35 13.22 -24.67 -12.08
CA GLU A 35 12.98 -26.07 -12.40
C GLU A 35 12.73 -26.28 -13.90
N GLY A 36 12.16 -25.30 -14.59
CA GLY A 36 11.93 -25.35 -16.03
C GLY A 36 10.84 -26.34 -16.45
N THR A 37 9.74 -26.45 -15.68
CA THR A 37 8.66 -27.41 -15.92
C THR A 37 7.28 -26.76 -15.89
N PHE A 38 6.28 -27.43 -16.49
CA PHE A 38 4.88 -26.99 -16.44
C PHE A 38 4.36 -26.83 -15.00
N GLU A 39 4.66 -27.78 -14.11
CA GLU A 39 4.23 -27.71 -12.71
C GLU A 39 4.88 -26.54 -11.95
N ALA A 40 6.13 -26.21 -12.27
CA ALA A 40 6.84 -25.10 -11.64
C ALA A 40 6.28 -23.73 -12.04
N ALA A 41 5.63 -23.60 -13.21
CA ALA A 41 4.98 -22.36 -13.61
C ALA A 41 3.69 -22.07 -12.83
N ILE A 42 3.01 -23.11 -12.29
CA ILE A 42 1.70 -23.00 -11.64
C ILE A 42 1.63 -21.95 -10.51
N PRO A 43 2.59 -21.89 -9.56
CA PRO A 43 2.53 -20.92 -8.46
C PRO A 43 2.54 -19.45 -8.89
N HIS A 44 2.89 -19.17 -10.15
CA HIS A 44 2.99 -17.82 -10.70
C HIS A 44 1.73 -17.37 -11.44
N LEU A 45 0.81 -18.29 -11.74
CA LEU A 45 -0.40 -18.00 -12.52
C LEU A 45 -1.33 -17.00 -11.81
N ALA A 46 -1.54 -17.16 -10.50
CA ALA A 46 -2.36 -16.23 -9.71
C ALA A 46 -1.82 -14.79 -9.74
N GLU A 47 -0.49 -14.64 -9.80
CA GLU A 47 0.13 -13.33 -9.94
C GLU A 47 -0.16 -12.73 -11.32
N LEU A 48 0.03 -13.49 -12.40
CA LEU A 48 -0.29 -13.05 -13.76
C LEU A 48 -1.76 -12.67 -13.91
N ALA A 49 -2.67 -13.49 -13.39
CA ALA A 49 -4.10 -13.20 -13.38
C ALA A 49 -4.41 -11.90 -12.61
N SER A 50 -3.76 -11.68 -11.47
CA SER A 50 -3.94 -10.45 -10.68
C SER A 50 -3.45 -9.17 -11.38
N LEU A 51 -2.56 -9.30 -12.36
CA LEU A 51 -2.12 -8.20 -13.21
C LEU A 51 -3.12 -7.86 -14.32
N GLY A 52 -4.14 -8.70 -14.56
CA GLY A 52 -5.06 -8.56 -15.68
C GLY A 52 -4.62 -9.27 -16.96
N VAL A 53 -3.68 -10.23 -16.85
CA VAL A 53 -3.38 -11.16 -17.95
C VAL A 53 -4.62 -12.01 -18.20
N GLY A 54 -5.03 -12.14 -19.47
CA GLY A 54 -6.17 -12.96 -19.89
C GLY A 54 -5.76 -14.28 -20.53
N ALA A 55 -4.54 -14.35 -21.07
CA ALA A 55 -3.96 -15.58 -21.61
C ALA A 55 -2.46 -15.66 -21.35
N ILE A 56 -1.97 -16.85 -21.04
CA ILE A 56 -0.54 -17.17 -21.16
C ILE A 56 -0.28 -17.75 -22.54
N GLU A 57 0.74 -17.27 -23.23
CA GLU A 57 1.25 -17.89 -24.45
C GLU A 57 2.50 -18.70 -24.09
N ILE A 58 2.41 -20.01 -24.18
CA ILE A 58 3.55 -20.89 -23.95
C ILE A 58 4.29 -21.10 -25.27
N MET A 59 5.59 -20.77 -25.28
CA MET A 59 6.49 -21.06 -26.39
C MET A 59 6.48 -22.56 -26.73
N PRO A 60 6.91 -22.98 -27.93
CA PRO A 60 6.67 -24.32 -28.42
C PRO A 60 7.19 -25.41 -27.47
N VAL A 61 6.30 -26.34 -27.13
CA VAL A 61 6.59 -27.46 -26.23
C VAL A 61 6.54 -28.82 -26.95
N ALA A 62 6.53 -28.81 -28.28
CA ALA A 62 6.60 -30.03 -29.08
C ALA A 62 7.91 -30.79 -28.78
N GLU A 63 7.84 -32.12 -28.70
CA GLU A 63 8.98 -32.94 -28.30
C GLU A 63 10.16 -32.78 -29.29
N PHE A 64 11.32 -32.39 -28.76
CA PHE A 64 12.58 -32.21 -29.48
C PHE A 64 13.70 -33.08 -28.86
N PRO A 65 14.77 -33.39 -29.60
CA PRO A 65 15.84 -34.25 -29.12
C PRO A 65 16.77 -33.50 -28.17
N GLY A 66 16.54 -33.67 -26.87
CA GLY A 66 17.34 -33.00 -25.85
C GLY A 66 16.61 -32.87 -24.52
N HIS A 67 17.22 -32.15 -23.59
CA HIS A 67 16.63 -31.75 -22.31
C HIS A 67 16.18 -30.28 -22.32
N HIS A 68 16.85 -29.41 -23.07
CA HIS A 68 16.55 -27.98 -23.12
C HIS A 68 16.83 -27.40 -24.51
N GLY A 69 15.84 -26.72 -25.04
CA GLY A 69 15.92 -26.10 -26.35
C GLY A 69 14.96 -24.93 -26.40
N TRP A 70 15.14 -24.09 -27.40
CA TRP A 70 14.31 -22.90 -27.62
C TRP A 70 12.84 -23.25 -27.94
N GLY A 71 12.57 -24.50 -28.35
CA GLY A 71 11.24 -25.04 -28.63
C GLY A 71 10.96 -25.22 -30.13
N TYR A 72 11.66 -24.48 -30.98
CA TYR A 72 11.40 -24.45 -32.43
C TYR A 72 12.00 -25.63 -33.21
N ASP A 73 12.85 -26.45 -32.58
CA ASP A 73 13.41 -27.66 -33.19
C ASP A 73 12.57 -28.93 -32.96
N GLY A 74 11.28 -28.75 -32.64
CA GLY A 74 10.30 -29.82 -32.43
C GLY A 74 10.28 -30.87 -33.55
N VAL A 75 10.20 -32.14 -33.16
CA VAL A 75 10.14 -33.29 -34.08
C VAL A 75 8.78 -33.99 -34.00
N TYR A 76 8.27 -34.22 -32.79
CA TYR A 76 6.93 -34.78 -32.59
C TYR A 76 5.97 -33.67 -32.17
N ILE A 77 5.41 -33.00 -33.17
CA ILE A 77 4.58 -31.80 -33.05
C ILE A 77 3.28 -31.95 -32.24
N SER A 78 2.91 -33.17 -31.84
CA SER A 78 1.72 -33.49 -31.03
C SER A 78 2.05 -34.05 -29.65
N ALA A 79 3.31 -34.02 -29.24
CA ALA A 79 3.76 -34.55 -27.95
C ALA A 79 4.38 -33.43 -27.12
N ALA A 80 3.91 -33.27 -25.88
CA ALA A 80 4.49 -32.31 -24.93
C ALA A 80 5.85 -32.80 -24.42
N GLN A 81 6.83 -31.90 -24.46
CA GLN A 81 8.23 -32.16 -24.15
C GLN A 81 8.39 -32.86 -22.79
N ALA A 82 9.01 -34.03 -22.81
CA ALA A 82 9.17 -34.87 -21.63
C ALA A 82 9.97 -34.19 -20.51
N SER A 83 11.00 -33.41 -20.86
CA SER A 83 11.82 -32.69 -19.86
C SER A 83 11.06 -31.57 -19.15
N TYR A 84 9.97 -31.05 -19.72
CA TYR A 84 9.11 -30.04 -19.11
C TYR A 84 8.04 -30.63 -18.18
N GLY A 85 8.01 -31.95 -18.01
CA GLY A 85 6.99 -32.68 -17.24
C GLY A 85 5.99 -33.44 -18.12
N GLY A 86 6.13 -33.32 -19.44
CA GLY A 86 5.33 -34.03 -20.42
C GLY A 86 3.83 -33.72 -20.33
N PRO A 87 2.99 -34.60 -20.91
CA PRO A 87 1.57 -34.34 -21.11
C PRO A 87 0.74 -34.20 -19.82
N LEU A 88 1.12 -34.87 -18.73
CA LEU A 88 0.44 -34.72 -17.43
C LEU A 88 0.80 -33.39 -16.76
N GLY A 89 2.05 -32.95 -16.87
CA GLY A 89 2.47 -31.63 -16.39
C GLY A 89 1.73 -30.52 -17.12
N LEU A 90 1.61 -30.62 -18.45
CA LEU A 90 0.85 -29.68 -19.27
C LEU A 90 -0.62 -29.62 -18.80
N ALA A 91 -1.29 -30.76 -18.60
CA ALA A 91 -2.67 -30.73 -18.12
C ALA A 91 -2.85 -30.12 -16.72
N ARG A 92 -1.90 -30.30 -15.80
CA ARG A 92 -1.97 -29.59 -14.51
C ARG A 92 -1.80 -28.09 -14.68
N LEU A 93 -0.93 -27.66 -15.60
CA LEU A 93 -0.80 -26.24 -15.93
C LEU A 93 -2.11 -25.70 -16.48
N MET A 94 -2.77 -26.45 -17.37
CA MET A 94 -4.08 -26.08 -17.94
C MET A 94 -5.15 -25.95 -16.85
N GLU A 95 -5.31 -26.98 -16.01
CA GLU A 95 -6.28 -26.96 -14.90
C GLU A 95 -6.04 -25.76 -13.96
N ALA A 96 -4.77 -25.46 -13.66
CA ALA A 96 -4.42 -24.32 -12.82
C ALA A 96 -4.66 -22.97 -13.51
N ALA A 97 -4.30 -22.83 -14.79
CA ALA A 97 -4.54 -21.61 -15.56
C ALA A 97 -6.04 -21.31 -15.65
N HIS A 98 -6.85 -22.31 -16.00
CA HIS A 98 -8.32 -22.18 -16.03
C HIS A 98 -8.89 -21.85 -14.65
N GLY A 99 -8.32 -22.39 -13.57
CA GLY A 99 -8.69 -22.08 -12.19
C GLY A 99 -8.46 -20.61 -11.80
N GLU A 100 -7.44 -19.97 -12.39
CA GLU A 100 -7.13 -18.55 -12.21
C GLU A 100 -7.81 -17.64 -13.25
N GLY A 101 -8.58 -18.21 -14.19
CA GLY A 101 -9.25 -17.45 -15.25
C GLY A 101 -8.35 -17.09 -16.44
N LEU A 102 -7.27 -17.84 -16.65
CA LEU A 102 -6.31 -17.64 -17.74
C LEU A 102 -6.55 -18.64 -18.87
N ALA A 103 -6.66 -18.15 -20.10
CA ALA A 103 -6.54 -18.99 -21.29
C ALA A 103 -5.07 -19.41 -21.52
N VAL A 104 -4.86 -20.54 -22.18
CA VAL A 104 -3.52 -20.98 -22.59
C VAL A 104 -3.45 -21.05 -24.11
N ILE A 105 -2.61 -20.19 -24.69
CA ILE A 105 -2.25 -20.19 -26.10
C ILE A 105 -0.94 -20.97 -26.25
N LEU A 106 -0.90 -21.92 -27.18
CA LEU A 106 0.30 -22.67 -27.50
C LEU A 106 0.90 -22.18 -28.81
N ASP A 107 2.16 -21.77 -28.78
CA ASP A 107 2.93 -21.57 -29.99
C ASP A 107 3.27 -22.92 -30.65
N VAL A 108 2.93 -23.05 -31.94
CA VAL A 108 3.09 -24.28 -32.72
C VAL A 108 3.89 -24.01 -33.99
N VAL A 109 4.89 -24.87 -34.19
CA VAL A 109 5.79 -24.79 -35.34
C VAL A 109 5.31 -25.72 -36.44
N TYR A 110 4.69 -25.13 -37.46
CA TYR A 110 4.16 -25.83 -38.64
C TYR A 110 4.84 -25.39 -39.95
N ASN A 111 5.84 -24.52 -39.91
CA ASN A 111 6.61 -24.16 -41.11
C ASN A 111 7.86 -25.05 -41.30
N HIS A 112 8.42 -25.60 -40.22
CA HIS A 112 9.57 -26.50 -40.24
C HIS A 112 9.53 -27.54 -39.11
N VAL A 113 10.52 -28.44 -39.09
CA VAL A 113 10.85 -29.28 -37.93
C VAL A 113 12.36 -29.20 -37.71
N GLY A 114 12.85 -29.54 -36.51
CA GLY A 114 14.28 -29.53 -36.22
C GLY A 114 15.09 -30.41 -37.19
N THR A 115 16.36 -30.07 -37.42
CA THR A 115 17.27 -30.78 -38.34
C THR A 115 17.35 -32.29 -38.09
N SER A 116 17.30 -32.69 -36.81
CA SER A 116 17.20 -34.10 -36.39
C SER A 116 15.89 -34.75 -36.82
N GLY A 117 14.80 -33.99 -36.77
CA GLY A 117 13.45 -34.39 -37.16
C GLY A 117 13.28 -34.59 -38.66
N VAL A 118 13.97 -33.80 -39.50
CA VAL A 118 13.97 -33.99 -40.95
C VAL A 118 14.43 -35.41 -41.29
N LYS A 119 15.59 -35.82 -40.76
CA LYS A 119 16.13 -37.18 -40.95
C LYS A 119 15.17 -38.26 -40.42
N ALA A 120 14.50 -37.99 -39.30
CA ALA A 120 13.58 -38.94 -38.68
C ALA A 120 12.29 -39.12 -39.49
N LEU A 121 11.67 -38.02 -39.94
CA LEU A 121 10.40 -38.05 -40.68
C LEU A 121 10.55 -38.61 -42.09
N GLU A 122 11.68 -38.35 -42.77
CA GLU A 122 11.98 -38.93 -44.08
C GLU A 122 12.03 -40.46 -44.07
N ALA A 123 12.34 -41.07 -42.92
CA ALA A 123 12.31 -42.53 -42.78
C ALA A 123 10.88 -43.11 -42.83
N PHE A 124 9.85 -42.29 -42.56
CA PHE A 124 8.45 -42.72 -42.55
C PHE A 124 7.73 -42.39 -43.85
N ALA A 125 7.84 -41.15 -44.34
CA ALA A 125 7.14 -40.66 -45.53
C ALA A 125 7.78 -39.37 -46.07
N PRO A 126 7.45 -38.94 -47.31
CA PRO A 126 7.92 -37.66 -47.84
C PRO A 126 7.16 -36.48 -47.21
N TYR A 127 7.52 -36.13 -45.97
CA TYR A 127 6.97 -34.99 -45.23
C TYR A 127 7.40 -33.64 -45.79
N PHE A 128 8.46 -33.59 -46.62
CA PHE A 128 9.06 -32.35 -47.13
C PHE A 128 9.00 -32.26 -48.66
N THR A 129 9.07 -31.03 -49.16
CA THR A 129 9.06 -30.71 -50.59
C THR A 129 10.36 -30.03 -51.00
N ASP A 130 10.85 -30.33 -52.20
CA ASP A 130 12.00 -29.63 -52.81
C ASP A 130 11.58 -28.39 -53.62
N ARG A 131 10.27 -28.09 -53.65
CA ARG A 131 9.72 -26.93 -54.38
C ARG A 131 9.96 -25.61 -53.67
N HIS A 132 10.13 -25.66 -52.35
CA HIS A 132 10.27 -24.48 -51.49
C HIS A 132 11.34 -24.76 -50.43
N GLU A 133 12.12 -23.73 -50.14
CA GLU A 133 13.16 -23.72 -49.11
C GLU A 133 12.84 -22.58 -48.14
N THR A 134 12.93 -22.86 -46.85
CA THR A 134 12.75 -21.91 -45.74
C THR A 134 14.12 -21.57 -45.15
N LEU A 135 14.17 -20.59 -44.24
CA LEU A 135 15.39 -20.26 -43.49
C LEU A 135 15.90 -21.44 -42.63
N TRP A 136 15.04 -22.41 -42.35
CA TRP A 136 15.33 -23.59 -41.53
C TRP A 136 15.49 -24.89 -42.35
N GLY A 137 15.46 -24.81 -43.69
CA GLY A 137 15.68 -25.93 -44.60
C GLY A 137 14.50 -26.24 -45.52
N ARG A 138 14.24 -27.52 -45.80
CA ARG A 138 13.18 -27.92 -46.75
C ARG A 138 11.79 -27.69 -46.13
N ALA A 139 10.88 -27.10 -46.91
CA ALA A 139 9.52 -26.84 -46.45
C ALA A 139 8.71 -28.13 -46.24
N ILE A 140 7.77 -28.09 -45.29
CA ILE A 140 6.77 -29.16 -45.09
C ILE A 140 5.83 -29.23 -46.32
N ASN A 141 5.54 -30.45 -46.77
CA ASN A 141 4.80 -30.71 -48.00
C ASN A 141 3.28 -30.76 -47.76
N TYR A 142 2.66 -29.59 -47.61
CA TYR A 142 1.21 -29.47 -47.40
C TYR A 142 0.34 -29.89 -48.57
N ASP A 143 0.92 -30.11 -49.75
CA ASP A 143 0.22 -30.69 -50.88
C ASP A 143 -0.02 -32.20 -50.74
N SER A 144 0.59 -32.86 -49.76
CA SER A 144 0.32 -34.26 -49.42
C SER A 144 -0.85 -34.35 -48.44
N ASP A 145 -1.92 -35.07 -48.80
CA ASP A 145 -3.10 -35.24 -47.94
C ASP A 145 -2.74 -35.81 -46.56
N GLY A 146 -1.77 -36.73 -46.49
CA GLY A 146 -1.32 -37.32 -45.23
C GLY A 146 -0.51 -36.37 -44.34
N VAL A 147 0.29 -35.48 -44.93
CA VAL A 147 1.07 -34.47 -44.18
C VAL A 147 0.14 -33.37 -43.69
N ARG A 148 -0.82 -32.97 -44.52
CA ARG A 148 -1.88 -32.04 -44.15
C ARG A 148 -2.70 -32.58 -42.99
N GLU A 149 -3.19 -33.81 -43.11
CA GLU A 149 -3.95 -34.48 -42.05
C GLU A 149 -3.13 -34.62 -40.76
N TRP A 150 -1.83 -34.92 -40.85
CA TRP A 150 -0.94 -34.99 -39.68
C TRP A 150 -0.89 -33.68 -38.89
N VAL A 151 -0.76 -32.54 -39.57
CA VAL A 151 -0.76 -31.21 -38.91
C VAL A 151 -2.15 -30.85 -38.38
N LEU A 152 -3.22 -31.16 -39.13
CA LEU A 152 -4.59 -30.93 -38.66
C LEU A 152 -4.90 -31.76 -37.40
N GLN A 153 -4.48 -33.03 -37.36
CA GLN A 153 -4.62 -33.88 -36.17
C GLN A 153 -3.79 -33.36 -35.00
N SER A 154 -2.61 -32.80 -35.27
CA SER A 154 -1.80 -32.16 -34.25
C SER A 154 -2.51 -30.96 -33.63
N ALA A 155 -3.04 -30.05 -34.47
CA ALA A 155 -3.78 -28.88 -34.02
C ALA A 155 -5.05 -29.27 -33.24
N VAL A 156 -5.81 -30.25 -33.73
CA VAL A 156 -6.99 -30.80 -33.03
C VAL A 156 -6.58 -31.44 -31.71
N GLY A 157 -5.48 -32.21 -31.68
CA GLY A 157 -5.01 -32.88 -30.48
C GLY A 157 -4.67 -31.90 -29.36
N TRP A 158 -3.98 -30.79 -29.66
CA TRP A 158 -3.69 -29.76 -28.65
C TRP A 158 -4.96 -29.20 -28.01
N VAL A 159 -5.96 -28.86 -28.83
CA VAL A 159 -7.20 -28.25 -28.36
C VAL A 159 -8.13 -29.26 -27.69
N GLN A 160 -8.25 -30.46 -28.25
CA GLN A 160 -9.19 -31.48 -27.78
C GLN A 160 -8.66 -32.25 -26.56
N ASP A 161 -7.39 -32.65 -26.61
CA ASP A 161 -6.84 -33.63 -25.68
C ASP A 161 -6.11 -32.96 -24.50
N PHE A 162 -5.67 -31.71 -24.66
CA PHE A 162 -5.04 -30.92 -23.61
C PHE A 162 -5.88 -29.71 -23.18
N GLY A 163 -6.97 -29.40 -23.89
CA GLY A 163 -7.81 -28.25 -23.57
C GLY A 163 -7.17 -26.90 -23.91
N ILE A 164 -6.19 -26.87 -24.83
CA ILE A 164 -5.53 -25.63 -25.26
C ILE A 164 -6.57 -24.66 -25.84
N ASP A 165 -6.54 -23.42 -25.35
CA ASP A 165 -7.54 -22.39 -25.66
C ASP A 165 -7.17 -21.57 -26.91
N GLY A 166 -5.94 -21.70 -27.41
CA GLY A 166 -5.56 -21.13 -28.69
C GLY A 166 -4.22 -21.63 -29.23
N LEU A 167 -4.00 -21.48 -30.53
CA LEU A 167 -2.75 -21.83 -31.20
C LEU A 167 -2.16 -20.57 -31.85
N ARG A 168 -0.88 -20.28 -31.61
CA ARG A 168 -0.11 -19.30 -32.37
C ARG A 168 0.74 -20.05 -33.39
N LEU A 169 0.56 -19.74 -34.67
CA LEU A 169 1.22 -20.43 -35.78
C LEU A 169 2.51 -19.70 -36.14
N ASP A 170 3.63 -20.37 -35.92
CA ASP A 170 4.97 -19.86 -36.19
C ASP A 170 5.23 -19.62 -37.68
N ALA A 171 5.81 -18.46 -37.99
CA ALA A 171 6.25 -18.01 -39.30
C ALA A 171 5.34 -18.47 -40.45
N ILE A 172 4.06 -18.09 -40.45
CA ILE A 172 3.09 -18.54 -41.48
C ILE A 172 3.50 -18.10 -42.89
N HIS A 173 4.31 -17.05 -42.99
CA HIS A 173 4.91 -16.59 -44.25
C HIS A 173 5.85 -17.62 -44.89
N SER A 174 6.39 -18.54 -44.08
CA SER A 174 7.24 -19.66 -44.47
C SER A 174 6.46 -20.98 -44.68
N ILE A 175 5.13 -20.95 -44.58
CA ILE A 175 4.26 -22.10 -44.87
C ILE A 175 3.83 -22.04 -46.34
N PHE A 176 4.18 -23.08 -47.10
CA PHE A 176 3.83 -23.20 -48.51
C PHE A 176 2.77 -24.27 -48.74
N ASP A 177 1.58 -23.85 -49.18
CA ASP A 177 0.49 -24.74 -49.54
C ASP A 177 -0.21 -24.27 -50.82
N SER A 178 -0.29 -25.15 -51.83
CA SER A 178 -0.89 -24.83 -53.12
C SER A 178 -2.36 -25.25 -53.23
N ARG A 179 -2.94 -25.78 -52.16
CA ARG A 179 -4.36 -26.18 -52.10
C ARG A 179 -5.28 -24.96 -52.13
N ALA A 180 -6.53 -25.20 -52.53
CA ALA A 180 -7.55 -24.17 -52.61
C ALA A 180 -7.92 -23.57 -51.23
N GLU A 181 -7.90 -24.41 -50.18
CA GLU A 181 -7.92 -23.98 -48.79
C GLU A 181 -6.48 -24.06 -48.28
N HIS A 182 -5.88 -22.93 -47.90
CA HIS A 182 -4.54 -22.91 -47.30
C HIS A 182 -4.53 -23.69 -45.98
N ILE A 183 -3.42 -24.32 -45.61
CA ILE A 183 -3.33 -25.13 -44.38
C ILE A 183 -3.64 -24.30 -43.14
N VAL A 184 -3.21 -23.04 -43.08
CA VAL A 184 -3.55 -22.11 -41.99
C VAL A 184 -5.08 -21.97 -41.84
N ALA A 185 -5.80 -21.86 -42.97
CA ALA A 185 -7.25 -21.79 -42.94
C ALA A 185 -7.91 -23.11 -42.54
N ALA A 186 -7.34 -24.24 -42.95
CA ALA A 186 -7.83 -25.54 -42.50
C ALA A 186 -7.57 -25.77 -41.01
N ILE A 187 -6.43 -25.32 -40.47
CA ILE A 187 -6.11 -25.37 -39.04
C ILE A 187 -7.14 -24.56 -38.26
N ALA A 188 -7.35 -23.29 -38.63
CA ALA A 188 -8.38 -22.44 -38.02
C ALA A 188 -9.75 -23.10 -38.01
N ARG A 189 -10.18 -23.63 -39.16
CA ARG A 189 -11.45 -24.33 -39.29
C ARG A 189 -11.56 -25.54 -38.35
N VAL A 190 -10.58 -26.45 -38.33
CA VAL A 190 -10.67 -27.66 -37.48
C VAL A 190 -10.54 -27.33 -36.00
N VAL A 191 -9.78 -26.29 -35.64
CA VAL A 191 -9.68 -25.80 -34.26
C VAL A 191 -11.04 -25.25 -33.81
N HIS A 192 -11.68 -24.39 -34.60
CA HIS A 192 -13.00 -23.83 -34.27
C HIS A 192 -14.11 -24.88 -34.29
N GLU A 193 -14.06 -25.87 -35.19
CA GLU A 193 -14.99 -27.01 -35.20
C GLU A 193 -14.87 -27.86 -33.93
N THR A 194 -13.65 -28.00 -33.40
CA THR A 194 -13.35 -28.78 -32.19
C THR A 194 -13.70 -28.00 -30.92
N HIS A 195 -13.31 -26.73 -30.87
CA HIS A 195 -13.51 -25.80 -29.77
C HIS A 195 -13.90 -24.42 -30.32
N PRO A 196 -15.20 -24.08 -30.36
CA PRO A 196 -15.68 -22.82 -30.94
C PRO A 196 -15.13 -21.54 -30.30
N GLY A 197 -14.61 -21.62 -29.07
CA GLY A 197 -13.95 -20.50 -28.40
C GLY A 197 -12.43 -20.47 -28.52
N ALA A 198 -11.81 -21.40 -29.27
CA ALA A 198 -10.36 -21.47 -29.36
C ALA A 198 -9.83 -20.45 -30.37
N LEU A 199 -8.68 -19.84 -30.09
CA LEU A 199 -8.07 -18.82 -30.93
C LEU A 199 -7.03 -19.43 -31.88
N VAL A 200 -6.89 -18.90 -33.09
CA VAL A 200 -5.79 -19.23 -34.01
C VAL A 200 -5.10 -17.95 -34.43
N MET A 201 -3.89 -17.72 -33.94
CA MET A 201 -3.07 -16.56 -34.22
C MET A 201 -1.97 -16.91 -35.22
N GLY A 202 -1.55 -15.98 -36.07
CA GLY A 202 -0.48 -16.21 -37.05
C GLY A 202 0.70 -15.25 -36.88
N GLU A 203 1.92 -15.76 -36.92
CA GLU A 203 3.11 -14.92 -37.02
C GLU A 203 3.45 -14.64 -38.48
N ILE A 204 3.39 -13.37 -38.85
CA ILE A 204 3.72 -12.91 -40.18
C ILE A 204 4.78 -11.81 -40.11
N GLY A 205 5.77 -11.90 -41.00
CA GLY A 205 6.70 -10.79 -41.21
C GLY A 205 6.02 -9.60 -41.88
N LEU A 206 6.80 -8.74 -42.53
CA LEU A 206 6.28 -7.53 -43.22
C LEU A 206 5.56 -7.82 -44.56
N ASP A 207 5.17 -9.07 -44.81
CA ASP A 207 4.55 -9.54 -46.04
C ASP A 207 3.02 -9.38 -46.04
N ASP A 208 2.42 -9.41 -47.24
CA ASP A 208 0.97 -9.33 -47.44
C ASP A 208 0.24 -10.53 -46.78
N PRO A 209 -0.58 -10.30 -45.73
CA PRO A 209 -1.22 -11.39 -44.97
C PRO A 209 -2.13 -12.29 -45.80
N SER A 210 -2.73 -11.76 -46.87
CA SER A 210 -3.65 -12.52 -47.71
C SER A 210 -2.99 -13.71 -48.42
N ARG A 211 -1.66 -13.70 -48.57
CA ARG A 211 -0.91 -14.71 -49.33
C ARG A 211 -0.63 -15.98 -48.55
N HIS A 212 -0.79 -15.94 -47.22
CA HIS A 212 -0.35 -17.00 -46.31
C HIS A 212 -1.51 -17.64 -45.53
N GLY A 213 -2.75 -17.40 -45.97
CA GLY A 213 -3.95 -17.86 -45.27
C GLY A 213 -4.25 -17.11 -43.96
N ALA A 214 -3.53 -16.02 -43.68
CA ALA A 214 -3.73 -15.18 -42.49
C ALA A 214 -5.16 -14.63 -42.31
N PRO A 215 -5.96 -14.37 -43.36
CA PRO A 215 -7.36 -13.97 -43.17
C PRO A 215 -8.22 -15.02 -42.45
N ALA A 216 -7.73 -16.24 -42.26
CA ALA A 216 -8.39 -17.26 -41.46
C ALA A 216 -7.93 -17.29 -39.99
N CYS A 217 -6.86 -16.55 -39.64
CA CYS A 217 -6.44 -16.37 -38.26
C CYS A 217 -7.36 -15.37 -37.54
N ASP A 218 -7.60 -15.64 -36.27
CA ASP A 218 -8.29 -14.77 -35.34
C ASP A 218 -7.45 -13.53 -34.99
N ALA A 219 -6.12 -13.64 -34.97
CA ALA A 219 -5.22 -12.50 -34.86
C ALA A 219 -3.86 -12.76 -35.53
N ILE A 220 -3.06 -11.72 -35.76
CA ILE A 220 -1.70 -11.85 -36.29
C ILE A 220 -0.69 -11.05 -35.47
N TRP A 221 0.48 -11.60 -35.25
CA TRP A 221 1.61 -10.82 -34.73
C TRP A 221 2.08 -9.83 -35.80
N VAL A 222 2.37 -8.60 -35.39
CA VAL A 222 2.84 -7.56 -36.30
C VAL A 222 4.13 -6.91 -35.81
N ASP A 223 5.21 -7.27 -36.50
CA ASP A 223 6.56 -6.78 -36.23
C ASP A 223 6.76 -5.29 -36.54
N ASP A 224 5.90 -4.69 -37.38
CA ASP A 224 6.06 -3.28 -37.76
C ASP A 224 5.93 -2.33 -36.55
N PHE A 225 5.04 -2.66 -35.60
CA PHE A 225 4.91 -1.97 -34.32
C PHE A 225 6.21 -2.05 -33.52
N HIS A 226 6.72 -3.26 -33.31
CA HIS A 226 7.94 -3.51 -32.55
C HIS A 226 9.14 -2.82 -33.19
N HIS A 227 9.36 -3.01 -34.50
CA HIS A 227 10.50 -2.42 -35.20
C HIS A 227 10.46 -0.89 -35.17
N ALA A 228 9.29 -0.28 -35.41
CA ALA A 228 9.17 1.17 -35.35
C ALA A 228 9.45 1.71 -33.94
N LEU A 229 8.90 1.05 -32.91
CA LEU A 229 9.12 1.42 -31.51
C LEU A 229 10.59 1.24 -31.12
N HIS A 230 11.19 0.08 -31.42
CA HIS A 230 12.58 -0.25 -31.07
C HIS A 230 13.57 0.77 -31.64
N VAL A 231 13.47 1.11 -32.93
CA VAL A 231 14.37 2.10 -33.55
C VAL A 231 14.17 3.49 -32.96
N LEU A 232 12.93 3.88 -32.65
CA LEU A 232 12.65 5.17 -32.03
C LEU A 232 13.23 5.28 -30.61
N LEU A 233 13.24 4.16 -29.86
CA LEU A 233 13.76 4.09 -28.50
C LEU A 233 15.29 3.96 -28.45
N THR A 234 15.88 3.14 -29.32
CA THR A 234 17.30 2.74 -29.22
C THR A 234 18.20 3.44 -30.22
N GLY A 235 17.66 3.92 -31.34
CA GLY A 235 18.44 4.42 -32.48
C GLY A 235 19.17 3.32 -33.26
N GLU A 236 18.88 2.04 -33.00
CA GLU A 236 19.46 0.90 -33.72
C GLU A 236 18.89 0.81 -35.15
N HIS A 237 19.77 0.76 -36.15
CA HIS A 237 19.38 0.71 -37.58
C HIS A 237 20.00 -0.49 -38.32
N ASP A 238 20.52 -1.47 -37.58
CA ASP A 238 21.17 -2.64 -38.15
C ASP A 238 20.15 -3.68 -38.64
N GLY A 239 20.52 -4.46 -39.66
CA GLY A 239 19.69 -5.57 -40.17
C GLY A 239 18.29 -5.15 -40.61
N TYR A 240 17.26 -5.82 -40.08
CA TYR A 240 15.86 -5.57 -40.41
C TYR A 240 15.30 -4.27 -39.79
N TYR A 241 16.04 -3.59 -38.92
CA TYR A 241 15.69 -2.26 -38.39
C TYR A 241 16.03 -1.12 -39.35
N ALA A 242 16.86 -1.36 -40.37
CA ALA A 242 17.30 -0.35 -41.34
C ALA A 242 16.18 0.50 -41.99
N PRO A 243 15.00 -0.04 -42.36
CA PRO A 243 13.94 0.75 -42.97
C PRO A 243 13.09 1.54 -41.96
N PHE A 244 13.34 1.42 -40.65
CA PHE A 244 12.58 2.07 -39.59
C PHE A 244 13.28 3.32 -39.04
N GLY A 245 12.57 4.09 -38.20
CA GLY A 245 13.09 5.28 -37.51
C GLY A 245 12.28 6.55 -37.70
N ARG A 246 11.17 6.49 -38.43
CA ARG A 246 10.19 7.58 -38.55
C ARG A 246 9.07 7.39 -37.53
N VAL A 247 8.62 8.48 -36.92
CA VAL A 247 7.49 8.45 -35.98
C VAL A 247 6.20 8.05 -36.68
N GLY A 248 6.03 8.45 -37.94
CA GLY A 248 4.87 8.06 -38.74
C GLY A 248 4.75 6.55 -38.98
N GLN A 249 5.84 5.78 -38.87
CA GLN A 249 5.78 4.32 -38.95
C GLN A 249 5.14 3.71 -37.70
N LEU A 250 5.50 4.23 -36.52
CA LEU A 250 4.84 3.83 -35.28
C LEU A 250 3.37 4.26 -35.29
N ALA A 251 3.08 5.47 -35.77
CA ALA A 251 1.70 5.94 -35.90
C ALA A 251 0.85 5.02 -36.81
N GLN A 252 1.39 4.61 -37.95
CA GLN A 252 0.72 3.67 -38.84
C GLN A 252 0.45 2.31 -38.17
N ALA A 253 1.39 1.82 -37.36
CA ALA A 253 1.24 0.56 -36.65
C ALA A 253 0.13 0.60 -35.57
N PHE A 254 -0.17 1.77 -34.98
CA PHE A 254 -1.29 1.94 -34.05
C PHE A 254 -2.68 1.86 -34.73
N GLU A 255 -2.74 2.04 -36.05
CA GLU A 255 -3.98 2.15 -36.83
C GLU A 255 -4.42 0.83 -37.49
N HIS A 256 -3.78 -0.30 -37.18
CA HIS A 256 -4.21 -1.62 -37.63
C HIS A 256 -5.70 -1.86 -37.29
N THR A 257 -6.47 -2.31 -38.27
CA THR A 257 -7.94 -2.41 -38.17
C THR A 257 -8.48 -3.71 -38.79
N PRO A 258 -9.37 -4.45 -38.12
CA PRO A 258 -9.86 -4.20 -36.75
C PRO A 258 -8.78 -4.52 -35.70
N PRO A 259 -8.61 -3.70 -34.65
CA PRO A 259 -7.47 -3.77 -33.73
C PRO A 259 -7.36 -5.11 -32.99
N GLU A 260 -8.48 -5.76 -32.71
CA GLU A 260 -8.55 -7.07 -32.04
C GLU A 260 -7.98 -8.24 -32.87
N HIS A 261 -7.55 -8.01 -34.11
CA HIS A 261 -6.90 -9.01 -34.96
C HIS A 261 -5.37 -8.86 -35.01
N PHE A 262 -4.78 -8.00 -34.19
CA PHE A 262 -3.34 -7.72 -34.23
C PHE A 262 -2.73 -7.81 -32.85
N VAL A 263 -1.66 -8.60 -32.72
CA VAL A 263 -0.88 -8.77 -31.50
C VAL A 263 0.39 -7.93 -31.62
N VAL A 264 0.63 -7.08 -30.61
CA VAL A 264 1.79 -6.19 -30.54
C VAL A 264 2.58 -6.39 -29.27
N TYR A 265 3.87 -6.14 -29.37
CA TYR A 265 4.83 -6.35 -28.30
C TYR A 265 5.94 -5.30 -28.40
N SER A 266 6.53 -4.99 -27.25
CA SER A 266 7.83 -4.30 -27.21
C SER A 266 9.01 -5.26 -27.12
N GLN A 267 8.74 -6.46 -26.64
CA GLN A 267 9.66 -7.57 -26.50
C GLN A 267 8.85 -8.86 -26.68
N ASN A 268 9.45 -9.82 -27.37
CA ASN A 268 8.99 -11.21 -27.45
C ASN A 268 10.24 -12.11 -27.55
N HIS A 269 10.02 -13.42 -27.68
CA HIS A 269 11.11 -14.38 -27.80
C HIS A 269 12.04 -14.08 -29.00
N ASP A 270 11.51 -13.70 -30.16
CA ASP A 270 12.29 -13.45 -31.38
C ASP A 270 13.15 -12.20 -31.25
N GLN A 271 12.56 -11.11 -30.76
CA GLN A 271 13.18 -9.80 -30.76
C GLN A 271 14.27 -9.68 -29.70
N ILE A 272 14.24 -10.55 -28.68
CA ILE A 272 15.33 -10.70 -27.72
C ILE A 272 16.27 -11.83 -28.15
N GLY A 273 15.75 -13.03 -28.43
CA GLY A 273 16.52 -14.25 -28.68
C GLY A 273 17.36 -14.23 -29.96
N ASN A 274 16.89 -13.51 -31.00
CA ASN A 274 17.65 -13.34 -32.23
C ASN A 274 18.78 -12.32 -32.09
N ARG A 275 18.91 -11.61 -30.96
CA ARG A 275 20.06 -10.73 -30.70
C ARG A 275 21.29 -11.55 -30.26
N ALA A 276 22.48 -11.07 -30.59
CA ALA A 276 23.73 -11.78 -30.31
C ALA A 276 23.86 -12.24 -28.84
N ASN A 277 23.52 -11.37 -27.89
CA ASN A 277 23.63 -11.66 -26.46
C ASN A 277 22.27 -11.92 -25.78
N GLY A 278 21.15 -11.90 -26.51
CA GLY A 278 19.83 -12.00 -25.89
C GLY A 278 19.45 -10.77 -25.05
N ASP A 279 19.94 -9.58 -25.44
CA ASP A 279 19.76 -8.36 -24.65
C ASP A 279 18.30 -7.89 -24.68
N ARG A 280 17.75 -7.58 -23.50
CA ARG A 280 16.44 -6.93 -23.35
C ARG A 280 16.53 -5.43 -23.67
N LEU A 281 15.37 -4.79 -23.75
CA LEU A 281 15.31 -3.32 -23.90
C LEU A 281 16.05 -2.64 -22.73
N PRO A 282 16.84 -1.58 -22.98
CA PRO A 282 17.49 -0.82 -21.92
C PRO A 282 16.48 -0.25 -20.91
N ALA A 283 16.81 -0.29 -19.62
CA ALA A 283 15.93 0.18 -18.54
C ALA A 283 15.42 1.62 -18.74
N SER A 284 16.20 2.50 -19.38
CA SER A 284 15.82 3.88 -19.66
C SER A 284 14.66 4.04 -20.65
N VAL A 285 14.39 3.02 -21.47
CA VAL A 285 13.35 3.07 -22.52
C VAL A 285 12.17 2.14 -22.26
N GLN A 286 12.31 1.19 -21.34
CA GLN A 286 11.24 0.27 -20.93
C GLN A 286 9.94 0.99 -20.54
N PRO A 287 9.95 2.15 -19.84
CA PRO A 287 8.70 2.82 -19.54
C PRO A 287 7.91 3.29 -20.75
N LEU A 288 8.61 3.84 -21.75
CA LEU A 288 7.98 4.33 -22.97
C LEU A 288 7.51 3.15 -23.84
N ALA A 289 8.25 2.05 -23.84
CA ALA A 289 7.85 0.81 -24.48
C ALA A 289 6.55 0.23 -23.92
N ALA A 290 6.44 0.16 -22.58
CA ALA A 290 5.23 -0.31 -21.90
C ALA A 290 4.02 0.58 -22.20
N LEU A 291 4.21 1.91 -22.14
CA LEU A 291 3.18 2.89 -22.46
C LEU A 291 2.65 2.72 -23.88
N CYS A 292 3.53 2.64 -24.88
CA CYS A 292 3.12 2.43 -26.27
C CYS A 292 2.36 1.11 -26.44
N THR A 293 2.87 0.02 -25.88
CA THR A 293 2.32 -1.33 -26.06
C THR A 293 0.96 -1.48 -25.39
N LEU A 294 0.86 -1.13 -24.10
CA LEU A 294 -0.37 -1.33 -23.31
C LEU A 294 -1.47 -0.32 -23.64
N PHE A 295 -1.11 0.89 -24.09
CA PHE A 295 -2.08 1.89 -24.56
C PHE A 295 -2.66 1.56 -25.94
N SER A 296 -1.90 0.84 -26.78
CA SER A 296 -2.34 0.47 -28.13
C SER A 296 -3.74 -0.16 -28.09
N PRO A 297 -4.61 0.11 -29.10
CA PRO A 297 -5.91 -0.55 -29.17
C PRO A 297 -5.79 -2.04 -29.52
N LEU A 298 -4.62 -2.47 -29.96
CA LEU A 298 -4.26 -3.83 -30.40
C LEU A 298 -4.10 -4.77 -29.19
N ILE A 299 -3.93 -6.07 -29.41
CA ILE A 299 -3.73 -7.06 -28.35
C ILE A 299 -2.27 -6.99 -27.86
N PRO A 300 -1.99 -6.57 -26.62
CA PRO A 300 -0.62 -6.54 -26.12
C PRO A 300 -0.17 -7.94 -25.74
N LEU A 301 1.08 -8.24 -26.08
CA LEU A 301 1.85 -9.38 -25.61
C LEU A 301 3.00 -8.87 -24.75
N LEU A 302 3.12 -9.43 -23.55
CA LEU A 302 4.21 -9.18 -22.62
C LEU A 302 5.14 -10.38 -22.61
N PHE A 303 6.43 -10.18 -22.80
CA PHE A 303 7.40 -11.26 -22.68
C PHE A 303 7.78 -11.50 -21.22
N MET A 304 7.98 -12.75 -20.83
CA MET A 304 8.25 -13.13 -19.44
C MET A 304 9.29 -12.22 -18.74
N GLY A 305 8.87 -11.64 -17.62
CA GLY A 305 9.64 -10.73 -16.79
C GLY A 305 9.67 -9.27 -17.25
N GLU A 306 9.06 -8.93 -18.38
CA GLU A 306 8.90 -7.55 -18.85
C GLU A 306 8.13 -6.70 -17.84
N GLU A 307 7.11 -7.28 -17.19
CA GLU A 307 6.24 -6.59 -16.24
C GLU A 307 6.96 -6.06 -15.00
N TYR A 308 8.20 -6.49 -14.75
CA TYR A 308 9.02 -6.01 -13.64
C TYR A 308 10.46 -5.65 -14.06
N GLY A 309 10.77 -5.61 -15.35
CA GLY A 309 12.10 -5.24 -15.85
C GLY A 309 13.17 -6.29 -15.60
N GLU A 310 12.88 -7.57 -15.84
CA GLU A 310 13.83 -8.67 -15.71
C GLU A 310 15.17 -8.34 -16.38
N PRO A 311 16.30 -8.46 -15.66
CA PRO A 311 17.63 -8.22 -16.25
C PRO A 311 18.24 -9.43 -16.95
N ALA A 312 17.75 -10.66 -16.71
CA ALA A 312 18.29 -11.84 -17.38
C ALA A 312 18.15 -11.72 -18.91
N PRO A 313 19.21 -11.97 -19.70
CA PRO A 313 19.08 -12.04 -21.15
C PRO A 313 18.17 -13.23 -21.52
N PHE A 314 17.73 -13.29 -22.77
CA PHE A 314 17.13 -14.49 -23.33
C PHE A 314 17.91 -14.87 -24.58
N GLN A 315 18.84 -15.81 -24.43
CA GLN A 315 19.83 -16.16 -25.46
C GLN A 315 19.31 -17.32 -26.32
N SER A 316 19.81 -17.46 -27.55
CA SER A 316 19.58 -18.69 -28.33
C SER A 316 20.37 -19.86 -27.70
N PHE A 317 19.67 -20.90 -27.26
CA PHE A 317 20.26 -22.10 -26.66
C PHE A 317 19.63 -23.39 -27.20
N SER A 318 20.43 -24.44 -27.23
CA SER A 318 20.01 -25.79 -27.63
C SER A 318 20.89 -26.83 -26.96
N ASP A 319 20.43 -28.07 -26.87
CA ASP A 319 21.24 -29.20 -26.41
C ASP A 319 21.19 -30.39 -27.37
N HIS A 320 21.45 -30.09 -28.65
CA HIS A 320 21.47 -31.10 -29.70
C HIS A 320 22.38 -32.27 -29.34
N ILE A 321 21.79 -33.48 -29.35
CA ILE A 321 22.49 -34.73 -29.03
C ILE A 321 23.45 -35.12 -30.18
N ASP A 322 23.11 -34.80 -31.42
CA ASP A 322 23.94 -35.02 -32.61
C ASP A 322 25.05 -33.96 -32.69
N GLN A 323 26.31 -34.41 -32.69
CA GLN A 323 27.48 -33.52 -32.66
C GLN A 323 27.66 -32.73 -33.96
N ASP A 324 27.23 -33.28 -35.10
CA ASP A 324 27.33 -32.57 -36.38
C ASP A 324 26.31 -31.41 -36.40
N ILE A 325 25.11 -31.64 -35.85
CA ILE A 325 24.09 -30.61 -35.69
C ILE A 325 24.54 -29.56 -34.67
N ALA A 326 25.07 -29.99 -33.51
CA ALA A 326 25.63 -29.10 -32.50
C ALA A 326 26.70 -28.16 -33.07
N GLN A 327 27.62 -28.70 -33.88
CA GLN A 327 28.68 -27.91 -34.51
C GLN A 327 28.12 -26.96 -35.57
N ALA A 328 27.17 -27.42 -36.38
CA ALA A 328 26.50 -26.58 -37.38
C ALA A 328 25.75 -25.41 -36.72
N THR A 329 25.04 -25.63 -35.62
CA THR A 329 24.35 -24.57 -34.87
C THR A 329 25.33 -23.53 -34.33
N ARG A 330 26.49 -23.95 -33.81
CA ARG A 330 27.56 -23.03 -33.37
C ARG A 330 28.13 -22.19 -34.50
N GLU A 331 28.43 -22.83 -35.62
CA GLU A 331 29.03 -22.17 -36.78
C GLU A 331 28.04 -21.20 -37.41
N GLY A 332 26.79 -21.62 -37.61
CA GLY A 332 25.71 -20.78 -38.13
C GLY A 332 25.51 -19.52 -37.28
N ARG A 333 25.44 -19.66 -35.96
CA ARG A 333 25.30 -18.50 -35.06
C ARG A 333 26.50 -17.55 -35.12
N ARG A 334 27.72 -18.07 -35.31
CA ARG A 334 28.92 -17.23 -35.50
C ARG A 334 28.92 -16.50 -36.83
N GLU A 335 28.51 -17.18 -37.90
CA GLU A 335 28.43 -16.61 -39.24
C GLU A 335 27.37 -15.51 -39.32
N GLU A 336 26.21 -15.70 -38.68
CA GLU A 336 25.12 -14.74 -38.61
C GLU A 336 25.59 -13.36 -38.12
N PHE A 337 26.43 -13.32 -37.06
CA PHE A 337 26.93 -12.06 -36.49
C PHE A 337 28.32 -11.64 -36.96
N ALA A 338 28.98 -12.42 -37.83
CA ALA A 338 30.33 -12.14 -38.30
C ALA A 338 30.45 -10.81 -39.07
N ALA A 339 29.35 -10.31 -39.64
CA ALA A 339 29.31 -9.06 -40.39
C ALA A 339 29.28 -7.79 -39.53
N PHE A 340 29.04 -7.90 -38.22
CA PHE A 340 28.87 -6.76 -37.32
C PHE A 340 30.14 -6.53 -36.49
N ALA A 341 30.85 -5.42 -36.75
CA ALA A 341 32.15 -5.11 -36.12
C ALA A 341 32.11 -5.02 -34.58
N GLN A 342 30.93 -4.78 -34.00
CA GLN A 342 30.70 -4.69 -32.56
C GLN A 342 30.74 -6.05 -31.83
N PHE A 343 30.55 -7.17 -32.54
CA PHE A 343 30.59 -8.53 -31.95
C PHE A 343 31.95 -9.22 -32.17
N SER A 344 33.04 -8.44 -32.17
CA SER A 344 34.41 -8.97 -32.23
C SER A 344 34.83 -9.72 -30.95
N GLU A 345 34.00 -9.70 -29.90
CA GLU A 345 34.06 -10.54 -28.70
C GLU A 345 33.10 -11.74 -28.84
N GLN A 346 33.43 -12.87 -28.19
CA GLN A 346 32.82 -14.19 -28.43
C GLN A 346 31.28 -14.20 -28.23
N ILE A 347 30.53 -14.44 -29.31
CA ILE A 347 29.09 -14.74 -29.29
C ILE A 347 28.83 -15.95 -28.37
N PRO A 348 27.81 -15.92 -27.49
CA PRO A 348 27.44 -17.05 -26.64
C PRO A 348 27.30 -18.35 -27.43
N ASP A 349 27.92 -19.44 -26.95
CA ASP A 349 27.78 -20.76 -27.56
C ASP A 349 26.37 -21.29 -27.26
N PRO A 350 25.53 -21.54 -28.28
CA PRO A 350 24.16 -22.02 -28.06
C PRO A 350 24.13 -23.41 -27.42
N GLN A 351 25.20 -24.21 -27.56
CA GLN A 351 25.33 -25.54 -26.96
C GLN A 351 26.01 -25.52 -25.59
N ASP A 352 26.41 -24.35 -25.06
CA ASP A 352 26.91 -24.22 -23.69
C ASP A 352 25.72 -24.18 -22.72
N PRO A 353 25.62 -25.13 -21.76
CA PRO A 353 24.57 -25.12 -20.76
C PRO A 353 24.45 -23.80 -19.96
N GLU A 354 25.53 -23.02 -19.87
CA GLU A 354 25.48 -21.72 -19.21
C GLU A 354 24.68 -20.69 -20.00
N THR A 355 24.59 -20.81 -21.33
CA THR A 355 23.73 -19.97 -22.17
C THR A 355 22.25 -20.15 -21.82
N PHE A 356 21.83 -21.40 -21.59
CA PHE A 356 20.50 -21.71 -21.06
C PHE A 356 20.30 -21.19 -19.63
N ARG A 357 21.26 -21.42 -18.72
CA ARG A 357 21.14 -20.96 -17.31
C ARG A 357 21.03 -19.44 -17.19
N ARG A 358 21.83 -18.68 -17.94
CA ARG A 358 21.75 -17.21 -17.98
C ARG A 358 20.42 -16.71 -18.53
N SER A 359 19.68 -17.55 -19.27
CA SER A 359 18.38 -17.21 -19.84
C SER A 359 17.22 -17.39 -18.87
N LYS A 360 17.45 -17.91 -17.66
CA LYS A 360 16.42 -18.09 -16.62
C LYS A 360 16.11 -16.77 -15.91
N LEU A 361 14.82 -16.56 -15.60
CA LEU A 361 14.37 -15.38 -14.87
C LEU A 361 15.04 -15.29 -13.50
N THR A 362 15.68 -14.16 -13.20
CA THR A 362 16.20 -13.87 -11.86
C THR A 362 15.11 -13.43 -10.89
N ARG A 363 13.99 -12.92 -11.43
CA ARG A 363 12.91 -12.26 -10.68
C ARG A 363 13.42 -11.10 -9.82
N ASN A 364 14.51 -10.46 -10.25
CA ASN A 364 14.99 -9.20 -9.68
C ASN A 364 14.09 -8.06 -10.20
N ARG A 365 13.07 -7.72 -9.41
CA ARG A 365 11.99 -6.80 -9.80
C ARG A 365 12.41 -5.35 -9.64
N ASP A 366 12.26 -4.54 -10.68
CA ASP A 366 12.17 -3.09 -10.57
C ASP A 366 10.77 -2.73 -10.03
N PRO A 367 10.65 -2.22 -8.78
CA PRO A 367 9.36 -1.93 -8.17
C PRO A 367 8.63 -0.77 -8.87
N ARG A 368 9.34 0.15 -9.52
CA ARG A 368 8.72 1.27 -10.25
C ARG A 368 8.10 0.77 -11.54
N LEU A 369 8.84 -0.06 -12.28
CA LEU A 369 8.34 -0.65 -13.52
C LEU A 369 7.18 -1.62 -13.22
N ALA A 370 7.30 -2.44 -12.18
CA ALA A 370 6.22 -3.33 -11.72
C ALA A 370 4.93 -2.59 -11.36
N ARG A 371 5.03 -1.44 -10.69
CA ARG A 371 3.87 -0.59 -10.40
C ARG A 371 3.28 -0.03 -11.69
N MET A 372 4.12 0.48 -12.59
CA MET A 372 3.64 1.06 -13.84
C MET A 372 2.94 0.03 -14.74
N TYR A 373 3.48 -1.18 -14.89
CA TYR A 373 2.80 -2.24 -15.64
C TYR A 373 1.45 -2.58 -15.00
N ARG A 374 1.38 -2.69 -13.67
CA ARG A 374 0.10 -2.91 -12.96
C ARG A 374 -0.91 -1.80 -13.24
N ASP A 375 -0.48 -0.55 -13.17
CA ASP A 375 -1.34 0.61 -13.42
C ASP A 375 -1.78 0.67 -14.89
N LEU A 376 -0.88 0.42 -15.84
CA LEU A 376 -1.19 0.40 -17.28
C LEU A 376 -2.13 -0.76 -17.65
N LEU A 377 -1.93 -1.94 -17.09
CA LEU A 377 -2.81 -3.08 -17.30
C LEU A 377 -4.20 -2.83 -16.70
N ARG A 378 -4.25 -2.22 -15.51
CA ARG A 378 -5.52 -1.77 -14.92
C ARG A 378 -6.22 -0.72 -15.80
N LEU A 379 -5.51 0.30 -16.24
CA LEU A 379 -6.05 1.34 -17.12
C LEU A 379 -6.56 0.73 -18.43
N ARG A 380 -5.84 -0.24 -18.98
CA ARG A 380 -6.28 -0.97 -20.18
C ARG A 380 -7.61 -1.69 -19.94
N MET A 381 -7.75 -2.41 -18.83
CA MET A 381 -9.01 -3.08 -18.46
C MET A 381 -10.16 -2.08 -18.26
N GLU A 382 -9.87 -0.87 -17.80
CA GLU A 382 -10.86 0.21 -17.63
C GLU A 382 -11.16 0.96 -18.94
N THR A 383 -10.32 0.83 -19.97
CA THR A 383 -10.46 1.55 -21.24
C THR A 383 -11.43 0.79 -22.17
N PRO A 384 -12.47 1.45 -22.71
CA PRO A 384 -13.40 0.79 -23.63
C PRO A 384 -12.68 0.15 -24.82
N PRO A 385 -13.14 -1.04 -25.27
CA PRO A 385 -12.62 -1.64 -26.49
C PRO A 385 -12.95 -0.76 -27.70
N GLY A 386 -11.96 -0.57 -28.58
CA GLY A 386 -12.09 0.28 -29.77
C GLY A 386 -10.75 0.81 -30.26
N GLY A 387 -10.73 1.30 -31.50
CA GLY A 387 -9.56 1.95 -32.09
C GLY A 387 -9.28 3.33 -31.49
N LEU A 388 -8.22 3.98 -31.99
CA LEU A 388 -7.90 5.35 -31.62
C LEU A 388 -8.94 6.35 -32.12
N ASN A 389 -9.20 7.39 -31.32
CA ASN A 389 -9.97 8.56 -31.73
C ASN A 389 -9.17 9.46 -32.67
N THR A 390 -7.89 9.68 -32.35
CA THR A 390 -6.95 10.48 -33.14
C THR A 390 -5.54 9.94 -32.99
N ILE A 391 -4.71 10.13 -34.02
CA ILE A 391 -3.27 9.98 -33.92
C ILE A 391 -2.59 11.14 -34.67
N GLU A 392 -1.65 11.80 -34.02
CA GLU A 392 -0.89 12.95 -34.53
C GLU A 392 0.59 12.73 -34.24
N PHE A 393 1.47 13.20 -35.12
CA PHE A 393 2.91 13.10 -34.91
C PHE A 393 3.67 14.18 -35.67
N ASP A 394 4.92 14.42 -35.25
CA ASP A 394 5.88 15.25 -35.98
C ASP A 394 7.19 14.48 -36.17
N GLU A 395 7.60 14.32 -37.43
CA GLU A 395 8.82 13.60 -37.79
C GLU A 395 10.11 14.33 -37.38
N GLN A 396 10.10 15.66 -37.42
CA GLN A 396 11.28 16.46 -37.11
C GLN A 396 11.47 16.62 -35.60
N ALA A 397 10.37 16.91 -34.89
CA ALA A 397 10.36 17.05 -33.43
C ALA A 397 10.28 15.69 -32.70
N ARG A 398 10.09 14.59 -33.45
CA ARG A 398 10.10 13.20 -32.97
C ARG A 398 9.09 12.93 -31.84
N TRP A 399 7.85 13.41 -31.97
CA TRP A 399 6.79 13.11 -30.99
C TRP A 399 5.55 12.49 -31.63
N LEU A 400 4.82 11.69 -30.85
CA LEU A 400 3.56 11.03 -31.21
C LEU A 400 2.50 11.31 -30.14
N ARG A 401 1.26 11.51 -30.58
CA ARG A 401 0.07 11.70 -29.77
C ARG A 401 -0.99 10.73 -30.26
N ALA A 402 -1.52 9.88 -29.39
CA ALA A 402 -2.60 8.96 -29.71
C ALA A 402 -3.71 9.08 -28.67
N ALA A 403 -4.96 9.32 -29.10
CA ALA A 403 -6.09 9.41 -28.19
C ALA A 403 -6.93 8.13 -28.24
N ARG A 404 -7.24 7.58 -27.08
CA ARG A 404 -8.16 6.45 -26.86
C ARG A 404 -9.03 6.80 -25.65
N ALA A 405 -10.15 7.46 -25.90
CA ALA A 405 -11.00 8.07 -24.89
C ALA A 405 -11.34 7.09 -23.74
N PRO A 406 -11.19 7.51 -22.47
CA PRO A 406 -10.93 8.88 -22.01
C PRO A 406 -9.45 9.28 -21.99
N PHE A 407 -8.53 8.44 -22.47
CA PHE A 407 -7.09 8.62 -22.29
C PHE A 407 -6.39 9.13 -23.55
N GLU A 408 -5.22 9.74 -23.36
CA GLU A 408 -4.34 10.21 -24.42
C GLU A 408 -2.89 9.86 -24.08
N LEU A 409 -2.20 9.24 -25.04
CA LEU A 409 -0.79 8.92 -24.99
C LEU A 409 0.01 10.01 -25.70
N LEU A 410 1.03 10.53 -25.03
CA LEU A 410 1.99 11.49 -25.58
C LEU A 410 3.39 10.93 -25.43
N CYS A 411 4.05 10.66 -26.55
CA CYS A 411 5.39 10.09 -26.60
C CYS A 411 6.35 11.09 -27.23
N ASN A 412 7.48 11.35 -26.56
CA ASN A 412 8.59 12.10 -27.14
C ASN A 412 9.80 11.17 -27.33
N PHE A 413 10.16 10.93 -28.58
CA PHE A 413 11.32 10.13 -29.00
C PHE A 413 12.51 11.01 -29.40
N GLY A 414 12.40 12.33 -29.22
CA GLY A 414 13.45 13.31 -29.49
C GLY A 414 14.30 13.62 -28.25
N ALA A 415 15.51 14.13 -28.47
CA ALA A 415 16.38 14.62 -27.39
C ALA A 415 15.93 15.99 -26.81
N GLN A 416 14.97 16.65 -27.45
CA GLN A 416 14.46 17.97 -27.05
C GLN A 416 13.06 17.84 -26.49
N ALA A 417 12.73 18.64 -25.48
CA ALA A 417 11.37 18.72 -24.96
C ALA A 417 10.41 19.33 -26.00
N VAL A 418 9.22 18.73 -26.13
CA VAL A 418 8.16 19.19 -27.03
C VAL A 418 6.97 19.65 -26.20
N ARG A 419 6.35 20.78 -26.56
CA ARG A 419 5.10 21.25 -25.95
C ARG A 419 3.91 20.80 -26.80
N LEU A 420 2.99 20.03 -26.21
CA LEU A 420 1.77 19.56 -26.87
C LEU A 420 0.52 20.06 -26.12
N PRO A 421 -0.48 20.63 -26.82
CA PRO A 421 -1.71 21.10 -26.21
C PRO A 421 -2.62 19.92 -25.83
N CYS A 422 -2.89 19.73 -24.53
CA CYS A 422 -3.80 18.71 -24.01
C CYS A 422 -5.16 19.34 -23.66
N GLU A 423 -6.25 18.85 -24.26
CA GLU A 423 -7.62 19.26 -23.91
C GLU A 423 -8.19 18.27 -22.89
N ASN A 424 -8.37 18.72 -21.63
CA ASN A 424 -9.10 18.07 -20.53
C ASN A 424 -8.45 16.84 -19.82
N GLN A 425 -8.00 17.11 -18.58
CA GLN A 425 -7.74 16.18 -17.44
C GLN A 425 -6.59 15.15 -17.59
N MET A 426 -6.14 14.59 -16.46
CA MET A 426 -4.74 14.27 -16.11
C MET A 426 -4.50 12.77 -15.88
N LEU A 427 -3.35 12.23 -16.32
CA LEU A 427 -2.58 11.25 -15.53
C LEU A 427 -1.09 11.53 -15.70
N VAL A 428 -0.43 11.66 -14.55
CA VAL A 428 0.98 12.00 -14.39
C VAL A 428 1.58 10.84 -13.59
N ILE A 429 2.59 10.15 -14.14
CA ILE A 429 3.55 9.41 -13.32
C ILE A 429 4.65 10.41 -13.00
N SER A 430 4.62 10.94 -11.78
CA SER A 430 5.60 11.90 -11.27
C SER A 430 6.13 11.37 -9.95
N THR A 431 7.38 11.68 -9.65
CA THR A 431 7.82 11.82 -8.27
C THR A 431 6.91 12.86 -7.60
N ASP A 432 6.36 12.55 -6.42
CA ASP A 432 5.23 13.22 -5.75
C ASP A 432 5.43 14.71 -5.35
N ASP A 433 6.05 15.56 -6.17
CA ASP A 433 6.28 16.98 -5.89
C ASP A 433 5.08 17.83 -6.34
N GLN A 434 3.95 17.72 -5.63
CA GLN A 434 2.76 18.57 -5.82
C GLN A 434 2.43 19.36 -4.55
N LEU A 435 2.28 20.68 -4.67
CA LEU A 435 1.81 21.54 -3.59
C LEU A 435 0.44 22.13 -3.92
N PHE A 436 -0.58 21.80 -3.13
CA PHE A 436 -1.88 22.48 -3.21
C PHE A 436 -1.75 23.93 -2.72
N SER A 437 -2.13 24.88 -3.57
CA SER A 437 -2.34 26.29 -3.19
C SER A 437 -3.26 26.98 -4.20
N GLU A 438 -4.42 27.42 -3.73
CA GLU A 438 -5.44 28.18 -4.45
C GLU A 438 -5.06 29.65 -4.62
N HIS A 439 -4.47 30.26 -3.59
CA HIS A 439 -4.23 31.70 -3.52
C HIS A 439 -2.78 32.13 -3.83
N ALA A 440 -1.84 31.18 -4.01
CA ALA A 440 -0.47 31.52 -4.41
C ALA A 440 -0.40 32.19 -5.79
N GLU A 441 0.52 33.13 -5.92
CA GLU A 441 0.92 33.79 -7.18
C GLU A 441 2.16 33.15 -7.80
N GLY A 442 2.93 32.37 -7.03
CA GLY A 442 4.06 31.57 -7.52
C GLY A 442 4.62 30.65 -6.44
N VAL A 443 5.23 29.54 -6.85
CA VAL A 443 5.83 28.56 -5.94
C VAL A 443 7.24 28.23 -6.42
N GLU A 444 8.18 28.16 -5.48
CA GLU A 444 9.55 27.69 -5.73
C GLU A 444 9.81 26.42 -4.91
N LEU A 445 10.21 25.34 -5.57
CA LEU A 445 10.77 24.15 -4.94
C LEU A 445 12.24 24.42 -4.61
N CYS A 446 12.59 24.26 -3.34
CA CYS A 446 13.91 24.56 -2.80
C CYS A 446 14.61 23.24 -2.46
N LEU A 447 15.69 22.91 -3.17
CA LEU A 447 16.50 21.71 -2.96
C LEU A 447 17.75 22.05 -2.14
N PHE A 448 18.08 21.20 -1.17
CA PHE A 448 19.24 21.38 -0.28
C PHE A 448 20.26 20.26 -0.48
N ASP A 449 21.52 20.62 -0.73
CA ASP A 449 22.62 19.66 -0.79
C ASP A 449 23.13 19.28 0.62
N SER A 450 24.18 18.46 0.73
CA SER A 450 24.75 18.06 2.02
C SER A 450 25.43 19.19 2.80
N GLY A 451 25.74 20.32 2.15
CA GLY A 451 26.29 21.52 2.77
C GLY A 451 25.21 22.53 3.16
N ASP A 452 23.94 22.16 3.05
CA ASP A 452 22.77 23.02 3.26
C ASP A 452 22.67 24.19 2.28
N ASN A 453 23.31 24.08 1.10
CA ASN A 453 23.16 25.09 0.05
C ASN A 453 21.83 24.91 -0.67
N GLU A 454 21.08 26.01 -0.78
CA GLU A 454 19.77 26.04 -1.41
C GLU A 454 19.87 26.24 -2.93
N THR A 455 19.16 25.41 -3.69
CA THR A 455 18.89 25.60 -5.12
C THR A 455 17.38 25.72 -5.33
N ARG A 456 16.92 26.82 -5.93
CA ARG A 456 15.49 27.09 -6.14
C ARG A 456 15.08 26.79 -7.57
N VAL A 457 13.95 26.11 -7.72
CA VAL A 457 13.30 25.77 -8.98
C VAL A 457 11.90 26.35 -8.96
N GLU A 458 11.60 27.25 -9.89
CA GLU A 458 10.24 27.78 -10.04
C GLU A 458 9.29 26.69 -10.57
N LEU A 459 8.18 26.47 -9.88
CA LEU A 459 7.10 25.61 -10.36
C LEU A 459 6.23 26.38 -11.34
N THR A 460 6.36 26.06 -12.62
CA THR A 460 5.62 26.74 -13.70
C THR A 460 4.29 26.08 -14.02
N GLU A 461 4.11 24.81 -13.66
CA GLU A 461 2.90 24.06 -13.96
C GLU A 461 1.92 24.10 -12.79
N ARG A 462 0.66 24.37 -13.09
CA ARG A 462 -0.43 24.40 -12.12
C ARG A 462 -1.68 23.74 -12.69
N ARG A 463 -2.14 22.66 -12.07
CA ARG A 463 -3.35 21.93 -12.50
C ARG A 463 -4.27 21.68 -11.31
N ALA A 464 -5.54 22.06 -11.45
CA ALA A 464 -6.54 21.96 -10.38
C ALA A 464 -6.05 22.54 -9.04
N LEU A 465 -5.41 23.72 -9.10
CA LEU A 465 -4.83 24.44 -7.95
C LEU A 465 -3.63 23.75 -7.29
N ASN A 466 -3.09 22.68 -7.87
CA ASN A 466 -1.84 22.04 -7.44
C ASN A 466 -0.69 22.51 -8.32
N TRP A 467 0.35 23.03 -7.69
CA TRP A 467 1.61 23.41 -8.32
C TRP A 467 2.53 22.20 -8.39
N HIS A 468 3.16 21.95 -9.53
CA HIS A 468 3.97 20.74 -9.70
C HIS A 468 5.12 20.94 -10.70
N CYS A 469 6.13 20.09 -10.58
CA CYS A 469 7.16 19.91 -11.60
C CYS A 469 7.68 18.47 -11.56
N TYR A 470 8.62 18.16 -12.46
CA TYR A 470 9.38 16.91 -12.42
C TYR A 470 10.86 17.24 -12.61
N LEU A 471 11.70 16.75 -11.70
CA LEU A 471 13.14 16.99 -11.70
C LEU A 471 13.92 15.69 -11.95
N PRO A 472 14.41 15.46 -13.18
CA PRO A 472 15.23 14.30 -13.47
C PRO A 472 16.49 14.27 -12.59
N GLY A 473 16.78 13.11 -11.99
CA GLY A 473 17.97 12.88 -11.18
C GLY A 473 17.81 13.16 -9.68
N VAL A 474 16.66 13.67 -9.24
CA VAL A 474 16.29 13.72 -7.81
C VAL A 474 15.81 12.34 -7.36
N GLY A 475 16.29 11.86 -6.22
CA GLY A 475 15.96 10.55 -5.67
C GLY A 475 15.87 10.54 -4.15
N PRO A 476 15.62 9.36 -3.54
CA PRO A 476 15.52 9.22 -2.09
C PRO A 476 16.73 9.81 -1.35
N GLY A 477 16.46 10.51 -0.26
CA GLY A 477 17.43 11.25 0.54
C GLY A 477 17.58 12.72 0.14
N GLN A 478 16.99 13.17 -0.97
CA GLN A 478 16.99 14.60 -1.32
C GLN A 478 16.20 15.40 -0.28
N ARG A 479 16.85 16.41 0.30
CA ARG A 479 16.23 17.38 1.22
C ARG A 479 15.61 18.52 0.44
N TYR A 480 14.38 18.91 0.76
CA TYR A 480 13.65 19.95 0.04
C TYR A 480 12.68 20.74 0.93
N GLY A 481 12.13 21.81 0.38
CA GLY A 481 11.01 22.58 0.94
C GLY A 481 10.43 23.50 -0.14
N TYR A 482 9.46 24.34 0.23
CA TYR A 482 8.80 25.27 -0.69
C TYR A 482 8.91 26.72 -0.23
N ARG A 483 8.97 27.65 -1.18
CA ARG A 483 8.72 29.07 -0.94
C ARG A 483 7.54 29.51 -1.76
N VAL A 484 6.54 30.11 -1.11
CA VAL A 484 5.26 30.42 -1.74
C VAL A 484 5.06 31.93 -1.75
N ARG A 485 4.92 32.49 -2.95
CA ARG A 485 4.66 33.91 -3.19
C ARG A 485 3.17 34.16 -3.28
N GLY A 486 2.74 35.30 -2.74
CA GLY A 486 1.37 35.78 -2.83
C GLY A 486 1.18 37.03 -1.97
N PRO A 487 -0.06 37.53 -1.85
CA PRO A 487 -0.34 38.71 -1.06
C PRO A 487 -0.19 38.47 0.45
N TYR A 488 0.64 39.28 1.12
CA TYR A 488 0.61 39.43 2.57
C TYR A 488 -0.42 40.52 2.95
N ARG A 489 -1.64 40.09 3.25
CA ARG A 489 -2.75 40.95 3.73
C ARG A 489 -3.42 40.28 4.93
N PRO A 490 -2.79 40.30 6.12
CA PRO A 490 -3.30 39.61 7.31
C PRO A 490 -4.74 39.97 7.65
N LEU A 491 -5.15 41.23 7.46
CA LEU A 491 -6.55 41.67 7.67
C LEU A 491 -7.59 40.95 6.81
N GLN A 492 -7.16 40.32 5.71
CA GLN A 492 -7.98 39.52 4.80
C GLN A 492 -7.71 38.01 4.93
N GLY A 493 -6.89 37.60 5.91
CA GLY A 493 -6.48 36.20 6.10
C GLY A 493 -5.38 35.70 5.16
N LEU A 494 -4.88 36.54 4.24
CA LEU A 494 -3.82 36.18 3.30
C LEU A 494 -2.45 36.44 3.94
N ARG A 495 -1.63 35.40 4.09
CA ARG A 495 -0.38 35.45 4.88
C ARG A 495 0.86 34.96 4.11
N PHE A 496 0.85 34.98 2.78
CA PHE A 496 1.99 34.51 1.99
C PHE A 496 3.29 35.27 2.31
N ASN A 497 4.36 34.55 2.62
CA ASN A 497 5.68 35.11 2.85
C ASN A 497 6.77 34.20 2.23
N PRO A 498 7.33 34.55 1.06
CA PRO A 498 8.35 33.71 0.41
C PRO A 498 9.73 33.75 1.09
N ALA A 499 9.96 34.65 2.04
CA ALA A 499 11.16 34.64 2.87
C ALA A 499 11.17 33.42 3.82
N LYS A 500 10.01 32.82 4.08
CA LYS A 500 9.86 31.63 4.91
C LYS A 500 9.87 30.36 4.07
N LEU A 501 10.73 29.41 4.45
CA LEU A 501 10.80 28.07 3.91
C LEU A 501 9.69 27.22 4.53
N LEU A 502 8.95 26.53 3.68
CA LEU A 502 7.81 25.73 4.09
C LEU A 502 8.11 24.25 3.91
N LEU A 503 7.73 23.46 4.89
CA LEU A 503 7.63 22.01 4.79
C LEU A 503 6.48 21.64 3.86
N ASP A 504 6.71 20.60 3.06
CA ASP A 504 5.67 19.98 2.27
C ASP A 504 4.59 19.34 3.17
N PRO A 505 3.30 19.74 3.04
CA PRO A 505 2.18 19.09 3.72
C PRO A 505 2.11 17.55 3.55
N TYR A 506 2.65 17.02 2.45
CA TYR A 506 2.69 15.59 2.12
C TYR A 506 4.05 14.92 2.40
N ALA A 507 4.99 15.62 3.07
CA ALA A 507 6.29 15.05 3.40
C ALA A 507 6.16 13.74 4.20
N LYS A 508 6.65 12.63 3.63
CA LYS A 508 6.72 11.32 4.30
C LYS A 508 7.88 11.24 5.30
N ALA A 509 8.84 12.16 5.23
CA ALA A 509 9.89 12.32 6.21
C ALA A 509 10.30 13.79 6.33
N ILE A 510 10.65 14.21 7.55
CA ILE A 510 11.16 15.54 7.88
C ILE A 510 12.47 15.37 8.65
N ASP A 511 13.53 16.03 8.16
CA ASP A 511 14.88 15.98 8.71
C ASP A 511 15.06 17.03 9.81
N GLY A 512 14.90 16.60 11.06
CA GLY A 512 15.13 17.44 12.25
C GLY A 512 13.87 18.00 12.88
N VAL A 513 14.04 19.10 13.62
CA VAL A 513 13.02 19.90 14.31
C VAL A 513 13.36 21.39 14.11
N VAL A 514 12.45 22.30 14.44
CA VAL A 514 12.72 23.74 14.40
C VAL A 514 13.83 24.10 15.39
N ASP A 515 14.87 24.78 14.93
CA ASP A 515 15.94 25.30 15.78
C ASP A 515 15.56 26.68 16.33
N TRP A 516 14.80 26.69 17.43
CA TRP A 516 14.40 27.90 18.15
C TRP A 516 15.58 28.67 18.77
N ALA A 517 16.78 28.10 18.83
CA ALA A 517 17.97 28.78 19.35
C ALA A 517 18.75 29.52 18.25
N HIS A 518 18.44 29.28 16.98
CA HIS A 518 19.04 30.00 15.86
C HIS A 518 18.48 31.43 15.80
N ASP A 519 19.30 32.38 15.35
CA ASP A 519 18.91 33.79 15.20
C ASP A 519 17.88 34.03 14.06
N ALA A 520 17.49 32.99 13.32
CA ALA A 520 16.65 33.14 12.13
C ALA A 520 15.17 33.10 12.52
N ASN A 521 14.41 34.11 12.09
CA ASN A 521 13.02 34.29 12.50
C ASN A 521 12.05 33.39 11.71
N VAL A 522 11.54 32.31 12.31
CA VAL A 522 10.54 31.40 11.72
C VAL A 522 9.10 31.96 11.74
N PHE A 523 8.89 33.15 12.31
CA PHE A 523 7.61 33.84 12.28
C PHE A 523 7.49 34.64 10.98
N PRO A 524 6.30 34.74 10.36
CA PRO A 524 6.13 35.51 9.13
C PRO A 524 6.10 37.04 9.37
N TYR A 525 6.28 37.46 10.63
CA TYR A 525 6.18 38.83 11.11
C TYR A 525 7.28 39.13 12.12
N VAL A 526 7.52 40.42 12.39
CA VAL A 526 8.53 40.88 13.36
C VAL A 526 8.00 40.70 14.78
N PRO A 527 8.59 39.83 15.63
CA PRO A 527 8.06 39.56 16.96
C PRO A 527 8.23 40.78 17.87
N THR A 528 7.13 41.47 18.17
CA THR A 528 7.10 42.57 19.14
C THR A 528 6.06 42.28 20.22
N SER A 529 6.06 43.08 21.30
CA SER A 529 5.02 42.99 22.34
C SER A 529 3.67 43.60 21.93
N ALA A 530 3.52 44.04 20.68
CA ALA A 530 2.30 44.69 20.20
C ALA A 530 1.29 43.64 19.72
N GLU A 531 -0.01 43.87 20.01
CA GLU A 531 -1.10 42.99 19.57
C GLU A 531 -1.30 42.98 18.04
N ASP A 532 -0.67 43.90 17.32
CA ASP A 532 -0.68 44.02 15.87
C ASP A 532 0.63 43.62 15.19
N ALA A 533 1.52 42.91 15.91
CA ALA A 533 2.79 42.43 15.39
C ALA A 533 2.63 41.63 14.08
N ASP A 534 1.59 40.81 13.95
CA ASP A 534 1.34 39.99 12.75
C ASP A 534 1.01 40.80 11.49
N LEU A 535 0.75 42.11 11.60
CA LEU A 535 0.50 42.99 10.46
C LEU A 535 1.79 43.43 9.76
N GLU A 536 2.93 43.38 10.45
CA GLU A 536 4.23 43.76 9.92
C GLU A 536 4.95 42.52 9.37
N LEU A 537 5.11 42.45 8.05
CA LEU A 537 5.82 41.37 7.37
C LEU A 537 7.30 41.35 7.79
N ASP A 538 7.82 40.17 8.10
CA ASP A 538 9.26 39.93 8.24
C ASP A 538 9.84 39.38 6.92
N ASP A 539 10.98 39.93 6.48
CA ASP A 539 11.64 39.55 5.22
C ASP A 539 12.93 38.75 5.40
N GLU A 540 13.23 38.30 6.62
CA GLU A 540 14.40 37.47 6.93
C GLU A 540 14.21 36.02 6.49
N ASP A 541 15.29 35.39 6.02
CA ASP A 541 15.29 33.97 5.64
C ASP A 541 15.37 33.07 6.89
N ASP A 542 14.44 32.13 7.00
CA ASP A 542 14.33 31.19 8.12
C ASP A 542 14.92 29.80 7.79
N ALA A 543 15.38 29.57 6.55
CA ALA A 543 15.87 28.26 6.12
C ALA A 543 16.90 27.63 7.05
N PRO A 544 17.84 28.35 7.70
CA PRO A 544 18.77 27.77 8.67
C PRO A 544 18.10 27.20 9.94
N ALA A 545 16.95 27.72 10.34
CA ALA A 545 16.20 27.30 11.54
C ALA A 545 15.07 26.31 11.24
N THR A 546 14.56 26.30 10.00
CA THR A 546 13.44 25.44 9.59
C THR A 546 13.92 24.06 9.14
N PRO A 547 13.32 22.95 9.62
CA PRO A 547 13.66 21.60 9.14
C PRO A 547 13.30 21.41 7.66
N LYS A 548 13.82 20.34 7.04
CA LYS A 548 13.60 20.08 5.60
C LYS A 548 12.74 18.84 5.39
N SER A 549 11.85 18.87 4.42
CA SER A 549 11.18 17.68 3.90
C SER A 549 12.22 16.77 3.20
N VAL A 550 11.97 15.47 3.17
CA VAL A 550 12.89 14.49 2.56
C VAL A 550 12.14 13.58 1.62
N VAL A 551 12.66 13.42 0.39
CA VAL A 551 12.20 12.41 -0.55
C VAL A 551 12.56 11.03 0.00
N VAL A 552 11.59 10.13 0.16
CA VAL A 552 11.82 8.79 0.71
C VAL A 552 11.73 7.70 -0.35
N ASP A 553 12.33 6.56 -0.07
CA ASP A 553 12.05 5.32 -0.78
C ASP A 553 10.89 4.61 -0.08
N ASP A 554 9.78 4.43 -0.80
CA ASP A 554 8.60 3.75 -0.26
C ASP A 554 8.81 2.23 -0.11
N ALA A 555 9.84 1.66 -0.74
CA ALA A 555 10.10 0.22 -0.71
C ALA A 555 10.42 -0.29 0.70
N PHE A 556 9.59 -1.22 1.17
CA PHE A 556 9.80 -1.93 2.42
C PHE A 556 9.38 -3.40 2.30
N LEU A 557 10.25 -4.31 2.73
CA LEU A 557 9.99 -5.74 2.66
C LEU A 557 9.18 -6.19 3.87
N TRP A 558 7.85 -6.32 3.70
CA TRP A 558 6.94 -6.76 4.77
C TRP A 558 7.03 -8.27 5.10
N GLU A 559 7.69 -9.08 4.27
CA GLU A 559 7.89 -10.53 4.50
C GLU A 559 6.58 -11.28 4.81
N GLY A 560 5.51 -10.97 4.07
CA GLY A 560 4.21 -11.62 4.20
C GLY A 560 3.36 -11.18 5.39
N ASP A 561 3.70 -10.05 6.03
CA ASP A 561 2.88 -9.42 7.08
C ASP A 561 1.43 -9.23 6.63
N ARG A 562 0.48 -9.41 7.55
CA ARG A 562 -0.97 -9.28 7.29
C ARG A 562 -1.64 -8.57 8.47
N PRO A 563 -2.69 -7.78 8.23
CA PRO A 563 -3.47 -7.17 9.30
C PRO A 563 -3.99 -8.24 10.27
N LEU A 564 -3.79 -8.01 11.58
CA LEU A 564 -4.15 -9.00 12.61
C LEU A 564 -5.66 -9.12 12.79
N ARG A 565 -6.37 -7.99 12.66
CA ARG A 565 -7.84 -7.90 12.77
C ARG A 565 -8.39 -8.57 14.03
N THR A 566 -7.74 -8.33 15.16
CA THR A 566 -8.26 -8.77 16.47
C THR A 566 -9.62 -8.12 16.68
N PRO A 567 -10.70 -8.88 16.92
CA PRO A 567 -12.03 -8.30 17.14
C PRO A 567 -12.03 -7.36 18.35
N PHE A 568 -12.77 -6.26 18.28
CA PHE A 568 -12.86 -5.29 19.39
C PHE A 568 -13.28 -5.92 20.74
N SER A 569 -14.12 -6.97 20.72
CA SER A 569 -14.49 -7.72 21.92
C SER A 569 -13.30 -8.36 22.65
N ASP A 570 -12.23 -8.65 21.90
CA ASP A 570 -11.04 -9.36 22.33
C ASP A 570 -9.87 -8.40 22.57
N THR A 571 -10.04 -7.15 22.12
CA THR A 571 -9.04 -6.09 22.24
C THR A 571 -8.85 -5.66 23.70
N ILE A 572 -7.59 -5.51 24.09
CA ILE A 572 -7.16 -4.80 25.29
C ILE A 572 -6.11 -3.80 24.83
N ILE A 573 -6.47 -2.52 24.92
CA ILE A 573 -5.64 -1.40 24.46
C ILE A 573 -4.62 -1.06 25.54
N TYR A 574 -3.38 -0.83 25.14
CA TYR A 574 -2.30 -0.33 25.98
C TYR A 574 -1.83 1.02 25.45
N GLU A 575 -2.24 2.11 26.09
CA GLU A 575 -1.84 3.47 25.72
C GLU A 575 -0.42 3.75 26.23
N THR A 576 0.51 4.09 25.32
CA THR A 576 1.90 4.35 25.72
C THR A 576 2.58 5.38 24.83
N HIS A 577 3.71 5.88 25.34
CA HIS A 577 4.56 6.85 24.65
C HIS A 577 5.84 6.17 24.16
N VAL A 578 6.15 6.27 22.85
CA VAL A 578 7.33 5.64 22.21
C VAL A 578 8.61 5.91 23.02
N LYS A 579 8.89 7.20 23.30
CA LYS A 579 10.05 7.61 24.09
C LYS A 579 10.01 7.08 25.54
N GLY A 580 9.03 7.52 26.32
CA GLY A 580 8.96 7.21 27.75
C GLY A 580 8.95 5.72 28.09
N PHE A 581 8.36 4.87 27.23
CA PHE A 581 8.28 3.43 27.45
C PHE A 581 9.67 2.80 27.54
N THR A 582 10.61 3.16 26.67
CA THR A 582 11.93 2.50 26.62
C THR A 582 13.09 3.36 27.13
N MET A 583 12.89 4.67 27.36
CA MET A 583 13.99 5.61 27.67
C MET A 583 14.86 5.19 28.88
N ARG A 584 14.27 4.58 29.91
CA ARG A 584 14.99 4.09 31.10
C ARG A 584 15.00 2.57 31.23
N HIS A 585 14.69 1.82 30.17
CA HIS A 585 14.65 0.35 30.23
C HIS A 585 16.07 -0.22 30.30
N PRO A 586 16.47 -0.88 31.41
CA PRO A 586 17.87 -1.24 31.66
C PRO A 586 18.40 -2.30 30.68
N GLU A 587 17.52 -3.18 30.21
CA GLU A 587 17.89 -4.29 29.32
C GLU A 587 17.93 -3.90 27.84
N ILE A 588 17.32 -2.77 27.46
CA ILE A 588 17.38 -2.25 26.09
C ILE A 588 18.69 -1.48 25.94
N ARG A 589 19.39 -1.69 24.82
CA ARG A 589 20.63 -0.97 24.49
C ARG A 589 20.39 0.54 24.49
N GLU A 590 21.35 1.29 25.06
CA GLU A 590 21.22 2.74 25.26
C GLU A 590 20.93 3.53 23.98
N ASP A 591 21.51 3.11 22.85
CA ASP A 591 21.32 3.75 21.54
C ASP A 591 19.93 3.52 20.91
N LEU A 592 19.15 2.57 21.44
CA LEU A 592 17.78 2.26 21.00
C LEU A 592 16.72 2.80 21.95
N ARG A 593 17.11 3.26 23.14
CA ARG A 593 16.15 3.73 24.15
C ARG A 593 15.42 4.98 23.68
N GLY A 594 14.11 4.96 23.87
CA GLY A 594 13.21 6.03 23.50
C GLY A 594 12.90 6.15 22.01
N THR A 595 13.09 5.07 21.25
CA THR A 595 12.92 5.05 19.78
C THR A 595 11.96 3.96 19.31
N TYR A 596 11.55 4.01 18.03
CA TYR A 596 10.78 2.96 17.37
C TYR A 596 11.52 1.62 17.42
N ALA A 597 12.84 1.60 17.19
CA ALA A 597 13.66 0.40 17.34
C ALA A 597 13.69 -0.13 18.78
N GLY A 598 13.68 0.77 19.78
CA GLY A 598 13.53 0.39 21.18
C GLY A 598 12.19 -0.28 21.45
N MET A 599 11.10 0.26 20.92
CA MET A 599 9.77 -0.33 21.02
C MET A 599 9.67 -1.70 20.32
N ALA A 600 10.44 -1.89 19.24
CA ALA A 600 10.54 -3.13 18.47
C ALA A 600 11.51 -4.17 19.08
N SER A 601 12.17 -3.84 20.20
CA SER A 601 13.14 -4.74 20.84
C SER A 601 12.48 -6.00 21.40
N GLU A 602 13.29 -7.06 21.57
CA GLU A 602 12.81 -8.32 22.14
C GLU A 602 12.27 -8.11 23.57
N GLU A 603 12.92 -7.24 24.36
CA GLU A 603 12.55 -6.92 25.73
C GLU A 603 11.19 -6.23 25.81
N ALA A 604 10.97 -5.21 24.97
CA ALA A 604 9.70 -4.48 24.89
C ALA A 604 8.55 -5.40 24.44
N ILE A 605 8.76 -6.18 23.39
CA ILE A 605 7.75 -7.10 22.86
C ILE A 605 7.45 -8.22 23.86
N ALA A 606 8.47 -8.79 24.51
CA ALA A 606 8.29 -9.82 25.52
C ALA A 606 7.48 -9.29 26.71
N TYR A 607 7.73 -8.04 27.14
CA TYR A 607 6.95 -7.40 28.20
C TYR A 607 5.47 -7.28 27.84
N LEU A 608 5.15 -6.72 26.67
CA LEU A 608 3.76 -6.52 26.23
C LEU A 608 3.02 -7.86 26.08
N ARG A 609 3.70 -8.87 25.51
CA ARG A 609 3.15 -10.22 25.39
C ARG A 609 2.91 -10.89 26.74
N ASP A 610 3.83 -10.74 27.69
CA ASP A 610 3.69 -11.29 29.04
C ASP A 610 2.54 -10.62 29.80
N LEU A 611 2.37 -9.30 29.66
CA LEU A 611 1.24 -8.57 30.23
C LEU A 611 -0.09 -9.05 29.63
N GLY A 612 -0.10 -9.38 28.34
CA GLY A 612 -1.22 -10.01 27.63
C GLY A 612 -2.16 -9.04 26.92
N VAL A 613 -1.71 -7.80 26.68
CA VAL A 613 -2.39 -6.80 25.86
C VAL A 613 -2.39 -7.22 24.39
N THR A 614 -3.26 -6.63 23.57
CA THR A 614 -3.44 -7.05 22.16
C THR A 614 -3.28 -5.91 21.17
N ALA A 615 -3.43 -4.67 21.61
CA ALA A 615 -3.28 -3.49 20.77
C ALA A 615 -2.46 -2.43 21.52
N LEU A 616 -1.49 -1.85 20.84
CA LEU A 616 -0.68 -0.74 21.32
C LEU A 616 -1.25 0.55 20.76
N GLU A 617 -1.76 1.43 21.62
CA GLU A 617 -2.15 2.79 21.22
C GLU A 617 -0.97 3.72 21.51
N LEU A 618 -0.33 4.20 20.45
CA LEU A 618 0.82 5.10 20.56
C LEU A 618 0.33 6.54 20.62
N LEU A 619 0.80 7.28 21.63
CA LEU A 619 0.72 8.75 21.62
C LEU A 619 1.29 9.32 20.31
N PRO A 620 0.90 10.54 19.91
CA PRO A 620 1.13 11.07 18.57
C PRO A 620 2.54 10.81 18.03
N ILE A 621 2.57 10.12 16.88
CA ILE A 621 3.80 9.83 16.14
C ILE A 621 3.94 10.64 14.86
N HIS A 622 2.91 11.38 14.46
CA HIS A 622 3.05 12.37 13.39
C HIS A 622 4.17 13.34 13.75
N HIS A 623 4.85 13.89 12.75
CA HIS A 623 5.94 14.80 13.01
C HIS A 623 5.42 16.10 13.63
N ILE A 624 5.98 16.49 14.77
CA ILE A 624 5.58 17.67 15.53
C ILE A 624 6.57 18.82 15.41
N SER A 625 6.14 20.01 15.82
CA SER A 625 7.04 21.10 16.21
C SER A 625 6.75 21.48 17.66
N ASP A 626 7.80 21.66 18.47
CA ASP A 626 7.67 22.25 19.79
C ASP A 626 7.10 23.68 19.69
N GLU A 627 6.26 24.08 20.64
CA GLU A 627 5.76 25.45 20.73
C GLU A 627 6.88 26.42 21.13
N ALA A 628 6.95 27.58 20.47
CA ALA A 628 8.00 28.57 20.69
C ALA A 628 8.18 28.98 22.18
N PHE A 629 7.07 29.05 22.93
CA PHE A 629 7.13 29.42 24.35
C PHE A 629 7.76 28.34 25.24
N LEU A 630 7.73 27.07 24.84
CA LEU A 630 8.40 25.98 25.55
C LEU A 630 9.91 26.08 25.41
N ALA A 631 10.41 26.44 24.22
CA ALA A 631 11.83 26.65 23.98
C ALA A 631 12.42 27.70 24.94
N GLY A 632 11.73 28.83 25.11
CA GLY A 632 12.13 29.87 26.09
C GLY A 632 12.13 29.40 27.55
N ARG A 633 11.36 28.35 27.86
CA ARG A 633 11.27 27.72 29.18
C ARG A 633 12.17 26.49 29.34
N ARG A 634 12.90 26.09 28.29
CA ARG A 634 13.67 24.84 28.22
C ARG A 634 12.84 23.58 28.49
N LEU A 635 11.58 23.63 28.08
CA LEU A 635 10.66 22.50 28.06
C LEU A 635 10.51 22.02 26.61
N ARG A 636 9.89 20.85 26.42
CA ARG A 636 9.63 20.26 25.10
C ARG A 636 8.21 19.73 25.07
N ASN A 637 7.58 19.68 23.90
CA ASN A 637 6.31 19.00 23.76
C ASN A 637 6.56 17.49 23.81
N TYR A 638 6.32 16.91 24.98
CA TYR A 638 6.56 15.50 25.21
C TYR A 638 5.46 14.64 24.60
N TRP A 639 4.18 15.00 24.77
CA TRP A 639 3.09 14.16 24.25
C TRP A 639 3.00 14.15 22.73
N GLY A 640 3.30 15.27 22.07
CA GLY A 640 3.28 15.40 20.62
C GLY A 640 1.93 15.81 20.00
N TYR A 641 0.97 16.32 20.78
CA TYR A 641 -0.28 16.89 20.24
C TYR A 641 -0.05 18.29 19.63
N SER A 642 0.85 18.37 18.65
CA SER A 642 1.23 19.60 17.94
C SER A 642 1.81 19.24 16.57
N THR A 643 0.97 18.64 15.72
CA THR A 643 1.39 18.04 14.45
C THR A 643 1.70 19.10 13.39
N ILE A 644 2.76 18.87 12.59
CA ILE A 644 3.09 19.64 11.38
C ILE A 644 3.29 18.75 10.14
N GLY A 645 3.64 17.47 10.31
CA GLY A 645 3.79 16.52 9.20
C GLY A 645 2.89 15.29 9.36
N TYR A 646 1.77 15.25 8.64
CA TYR A 646 0.78 14.18 8.77
C TYR A 646 1.24 12.81 8.24
N PHE A 647 2.16 12.77 7.29
CA PHE A 647 2.69 11.53 6.68
C PHE A 647 4.03 11.11 7.27
N ALA A 648 4.69 12.00 8.00
CA ALA A 648 6.03 11.77 8.53
C ALA A 648 5.96 11.23 9.96
N PRO A 649 6.59 10.08 10.27
CA PRO A 649 6.86 9.72 11.65
C PRO A 649 7.84 10.74 12.26
N HIS A 650 7.65 11.05 13.55
CA HIS A 650 8.46 12.03 14.26
C HIS A 650 9.93 11.61 14.29
N SER A 651 10.81 12.52 13.83
CA SER A 651 12.20 12.18 13.52
C SER A 651 13.04 11.88 14.77
N GLU A 652 12.70 12.47 15.92
CA GLU A 652 13.44 12.25 17.17
C GLU A 652 13.13 10.90 17.83
N TYR A 653 12.13 10.17 17.33
CA TYR A 653 11.83 8.80 17.77
C TYR A 653 12.54 7.73 16.95
N ALA A 654 13.44 8.09 16.03
CA ALA A 654 14.23 7.12 15.28
C ALA A 654 15.67 7.01 15.78
N ALA A 655 16.17 5.79 15.93
CA ALA A 655 17.58 5.49 16.26
C ALA A 655 18.50 5.53 15.02
N THR A 656 17.95 5.24 13.84
CA THR A 656 18.70 4.99 12.59
C THR A 656 19.02 6.24 11.76
N GLY A 657 18.51 7.40 12.16
CA GLY A 657 18.74 8.68 11.48
C GLY A 657 17.46 9.45 11.18
N ARG A 658 17.60 10.69 10.69
CA ARG A 658 16.50 11.64 10.45
C ARG A 658 16.28 11.98 8.97
N GLY A 659 17.16 11.52 8.08
CA GLY A 659 17.12 11.75 6.63
C GLY A 659 16.24 10.75 5.86
N GLY A 660 15.13 10.31 6.45
CA GLY A 660 14.18 9.35 5.86
C GLY A 660 14.22 7.95 6.50
N GLN A 661 15.24 7.63 7.30
CA GLN A 661 15.36 6.32 7.96
C GLN A 661 14.23 6.07 8.97
N GLN A 662 13.69 7.12 9.59
CA GLN A 662 12.56 7.05 10.53
C GLN A 662 11.34 6.32 9.96
N VAL A 663 11.09 6.43 8.65
CA VAL A 663 9.98 5.73 7.98
C VAL A 663 10.20 4.22 8.01
N ARG A 664 11.40 3.77 7.65
CA ARG A 664 11.75 2.34 7.64
C ARG A 664 11.79 1.76 9.04
N GLU A 665 12.28 2.53 10.02
CA GLU A 665 12.33 2.11 11.42
C GLU A 665 10.92 1.96 12.00
N PHE A 666 10.01 2.90 11.72
CA PHE A 666 8.60 2.79 12.10
C PHE A 666 7.95 1.55 11.48
N LYS A 667 8.07 1.34 10.16
CA LYS A 667 7.56 0.13 9.49
C LYS A 667 8.15 -1.16 10.09
N GLY A 668 9.44 -1.11 10.47
CA GLY A 668 10.12 -2.19 11.18
C GLY A 668 9.49 -2.50 12.54
N MET A 669 9.14 -1.47 13.32
CA MET A 669 8.44 -1.62 14.60
C MET A 669 7.06 -2.25 14.42
N VAL A 670 6.24 -1.75 13.49
CA VAL A 670 4.92 -2.31 13.20
C VAL A 670 5.02 -3.79 12.84
N LYS A 671 5.91 -4.14 11.90
CA LYS A 671 6.16 -5.52 11.50
C LYS A 671 6.58 -6.42 12.67
N ALA A 672 7.42 -5.92 13.58
CA ALA A 672 7.85 -6.68 14.75
C ALA A 672 6.69 -6.92 15.74
N LEU A 673 5.84 -5.92 15.97
CA LEU A 673 4.64 -6.02 16.80
C LEU A 673 3.60 -6.98 16.19
N HIS A 674 3.39 -6.93 14.87
CA HIS A 674 2.49 -7.84 14.17
C HIS A 674 2.93 -9.30 14.27
N ARG A 675 4.23 -9.57 14.12
CA ARG A 675 4.81 -10.92 14.34
C ARG A 675 4.57 -11.42 15.77
N ALA A 676 4.44 -10.51 16.73
CA ALA A 676 4.12 -10.82 18.11
C ALA A 676 2.60 -10.94 18.38
N GLY A 677 1.76 -10.67 17.37
CA GLY A 677 0.30 -10.67 17.49
C GLY A 677 -0.24 -9.45 18.23
N ILE A 678 0.44 -8.30 18.13
CA ILE A 678 0.05 -7.02 18.74
C ILE A 678 -0.28 -6.03 17.63
N GLU A 679 -1.49 -5.49 17.66
CA GLU A 679 -1.94 -4.44 16.74
C GLU A 679 -1.34 -3.08 17.09
N VAL A 680 -1.25 -2.20 16.10
CA VAL A 680 -0.79 -0.81 16.28
C VAL A 680 -1.93 0.16 15.96
N ILE A 681 -2.32 0.94 16.97
CA ILE A 681 -3.29 2.04 16.88
C ILE A 681 -2.51 3.34 17.05
N LEU A 682 -2.74 4.31 16.17
CA LEU A 682 -2.10 5.63 16.27
C LEU A 682 -3.06 6.65 16.86
N ASP A 683 -2.62 7.37 17.88
CA ASP A 683 -3.26 8.63 18.26
C ASP A 683 -2.92 9.70 17.21
N VAL A 684 -3.97 10.27 16.59
CA VAL A 684 -3.84 11.18 15.45
C VAL A 684 -4.53 12.51 15.71
N VAL A 685 -3.79 13.58 15.44
CA VAL A 685 -4.26 14.96 15.54
C VAL A 685 -4.47 15.50 14.13
N TYR A 686 -5.73 15.61 13.71
CA TYR A 686 -6.10 16.27 12.45
C TYR A 686 -6.90 17.57 12.68
N ASN A 687 -7.20 17.88 13.94
CA ASN A 687 -8.08 18.98 14.30
C ASN A 687 -7.36 20.35 14.34
N HIS A 688 -6.06 20.39 14.62
CA HIS A 688 -5.20 21.58 14.63
C HIS A 688 -3.77 21.28 14.15
N THR A 689 -2.93 22.31 14.06
CA THR A 689 -1.50 22.20 13.67
C THR A 689 -0.59 22.96 14.64
N ALA A 690 0.72 22.65 14.58
CA ALA A 690 1.77 23.36 15.33
C ALA A 690 1.95 24.84 14.95
N GLU A 691 1.28 25.35 13.92
CA GLU A 691 1.42 26.75 13.49
C GLU A 691 0.60 27.73 14.35
N GLY A 692 -0.20 27.23 15.29
CA GLY A 692 -0.95 28.03 16.25
C GLY A 692 -1.84 29.10 15.59
N ASN A 693 -2.07 30.21 16.30
CA ASN A 693 -2.90 31.31 15.84
C ASN A 693 -2.14 32.30 14.92
N HIS A 694 -2.67 33.52 14.77
CA HIS A 694 -2.06 34.61 14.01
C HIS A 694 -0.64 35.02 14.49
N LEU A 695 -0.28 34.75 15.76
CA LEU A 695 1.04 34.97 16.36
C LEU A 695 1.88 33.68 16.45
N GLY A 696 1.46 32.61 15.79
CA GLY A 696 2.25 31.39 15.67
C GLY A 696 3.21 31.43 14.48
N PRO A 697 4.13 30.46 14.39
CA PRO A 697 5.13 30.39 13.32
C PRO A 697 4.51 30.13 11.95
N MET A 698 5.34 30.20 10.90
CA MET A 698 4.99 29.79 9.54
C MET A 698 5.93 28.65 9.12
N LEU A 699 5.41 27.44 9.11
CA LEU A 699 6.20 26.21 8.90
C LEU A 699 5.73 25.43 7.67
N SER A 700 4.43 25.48 7.33
CA SER A 700 3.85 24.70 6.24
C SER A 700 2.54 25.36 5.76
N PHE A 701 1.41 24.96 6.32
CA PHE A 701 0.06 25.28 5.83
C PHE A 701 -0.26 26.78 5.77
N LYS A 702 0.18 27.57 6.77
CA LYS A 702 -0.05 29.02 6.86
C LYS A 702 0.59 29.77 5.71
N GLY A 703 1.80 29.36 5.32
CA GLY A 703 2.50 29.91 4.16
C GLY A 703 2.03 29.33 2.83
N ALA A 704 1.57 28.07 2.83
CA ALA A 704 1.14 27.37 1.63
C ALA A 704 -0.21 27.86 1.12
N ASP A 705 -1.23 27.94 1.98
CA ASP A 705 -2.52 28.56 1.68
C ASP A 705 -3.40 28.74 2.95
N ASN A 706 -3.14 29.81 3.71
CA ASN A 706 -3.80 30.06 5.00
C ASN A 706 -5.36 29.94 5.00
N PRO A 707 -6.11 30.64 4.12
CA PRO A 707 -7.58 30.59 4.14
C PRO A 707 -8.16 29.24 3.69
N SER A 708 -7.41 28.44 2.93
CA SER A 708 -7.86 27.10 2.54
C SER A 708 -7.65 26.09 3.66
N TYR A 709 -6.47 26.08 4.29
CA TYR A 709 -6.13 25.10 5.33
C TYR A 709 -6.81 25.35 6.68
N TYR A 710 -7.03 26.61 7.07
CA TYR A 710 -7.55 26.96 8.38
C TYR A 710 -8.94 27.57 8.35
N ARG A 711 -9.72 27.32 9.41
CA ARG A 711 -10.98 28.03 9.64
C ARG A 711 -10.68 29.43 10.15
N LEU A 712 -10.97 30.44 9.33
CA LEU A 712 -10.84 31.85 9.71
C LEU A 712 -12.16 32.39 10.29
N VAL A 713 -12.08 33.40 11.14
CA VAL A 713 -13.27 34.09 11.68
C VAL A 713 -13.96 34.83 10.51
N PRO A 714 -15.23 34.54 10.17
CA PRO A 714 -15.85 35.03 8.92
C PRO A 714 -15.84 36.55 8.73
N ASP A 715 -16.05 37.32 9.81
CA ASP A 715 -16.08 38.79 9.77
C ASP A 715 -14.72 39.44 10.09
N GLU A 716 -13.77 38.65 10.62
CA GLU A 716 -12.43 39.10 10.99
C GLU A 716 -11.38 38.06 10.56
N PRO A 717 -11.17 37.86 9.24
CA PRO A 717 -10.36 36.76 8.71
C PRO A 717 -8.86 36.86 9.04
N ARG A 718 -8.44 37.93 9.73
CA ARG A 718 -7.15 38.01 10.42
C ARG A 718 -6.96 36.90 11.44
N PHE A 719 -8.05 36.52 12.12
CA PHE A 719 -8.05 35.60 13.24
C PHE A 719 -8.59 34.23 12.86
N TYR A 720 -8.28 33.25 13.70
CA TYR A 720 -8.57 31.84 13.49
C TYR A 720 -9.72 31.43 14.41
N MET A 721 -10.61 30.57 13.91
CA MET A 721 -11.55 29.86 14.75
C MET A 721 -10.80 28.79 15.54
N ASP A 722 -10.98 28.79 16.86
CA ASP A 722 -10.29 27.87 17.76
C ASP A 722 -11.29 27.03 18.55
N PHE A 723 -11.60 25.85 18.02
CA PHE A 723 -12.41 24.84 18.70
C PHE A 723 -11.55 23.81 19.45
N THR A 724 -10.23 23.94 19.39
CA THR A 724 -9.25 22.95 19.89
C THR A 724 -8.53 23.44 21.14
N GLY A 725 -8.47 24.76 21.35
CA GLY A 725 -7.75 25.41 22.44
C GLY A 725 -6.26 25.61 22.14
N THR A 726 -5.83 25.40 20.89
CA THR A 726 -4.43 25.41 20.46
C THR A 726 -4.09 26.58 19.53
N GLY A 727 -5.06 27.46 19.26
CA GLY A 727 -4.91 28.67 18.47
C GLY A 727 -5.42 28.56 17.03
N ASN A 728 -5.63 27.37 16.50
CA ASN A 728 -6.26 27.17 15.18
C ASN A 728 -7.17 25.94 15.13
N SER A 729 -7.96 25.86 14.06
CA SER A 729 -8.68 24.65 13.67
C SER A 729 -8.48 24.42 12.18
N LEU A 730 -8.11 23.20 11.81
CA LEU A 730 -8.00 22.77 10.42
C LEU A 730 -9.39 22.82 9.75
N ASN A 731 -9.43 23.00 8.44
CA ASN A 731 -10.66 23.18 7.67
C ASN A 731 -11.03 21.94 6.84
N PRO A 732 -11.58 20.86 7.44
CA PRO A 732 -11.99 19.65 6.70
C PRO A 732 -13.22 19.88 5.80
N ILE A 733 -13.84 21.06 5.83
CA ILE A 733 -14.89 21.43 4.86
C ILE A 733 -14.27 21.72 3.49
N HIS A 734 -13.02 22.19 3.46
CA HIS A 734 -12.32 22.44 2.21
C HIS A 734 -11.91 21.10 1.56
N PRO A 735 -12.31 20.81 0.31
CA PRO A 735 -12.09 19.50 -0.31
C PRO A 735 -10.63 19.03 -0.33
N SER A 736 -9.68 19.94 -0.61
CA SER A 736 -8.24 19.61 -0.62
C SER A 736 -7.70 19.25 0.76
N VAL A 737 -8.25 19.86 1.82
CA VAL A 737 -7.84 19.60 3.20
C VAL A 737 -8.46 18.30 3.69
N LEU A 738 -9.73 18.05 3.36
CA LEU A 738 -10.36 16.75 3.60
C LEU A 738 -9.57 15.63 2.91
N ARG A 739 -9.19 15.84 1.65
CA ARG A 739 -8.36 14.90 0.90
C ARG A 739 -7.01 14.65 1.58
N LEU A 740 -6.32 15.70 2.05
CA LEU A 740 -5.07 15.56 2.81
C LEU A 740 -5.24 14.62 4.01
N ILE A 741 -6.31 14.79 4.80
CA ILE A 741 -6.59 13.93 5.95
C ILE A 741 -6.87 12.49 5.50
N MET A 742 -7.68 12.31 4.44
CA MET A 742 -8.01 10.97 3.93
C MET A 742 -6.79 10.25 3.35
N ASP A 743 -5.96 10.95 2.57
CA ASP A 743 -4.74 10.41 1.98
C ASP A 743 -3.73 10.03 3.08
N SER A 744 -3.64 10.82 4.15
CA SER A 744 -2.82 10.50 5.33
C SER A 744 -3.30 9.23 6.04
N LEU A 745 -4.61 9.13 6.33
CA LEU A 745 -5.18 7.92 6.93
C LEU A 745 -4.92 6.67 6.06
N ARG A 746 -5.14 6.77 4.74
CA ARG A 746 -4.88 5.65 3.82
C ARG A 746 -3.40 5.27 3.75
N TYR A 747 -2.50 6.25 3.81
CA TYR A 747 -1.06 6.01 3.83
C TYR A 747 -0.66 5.20 5.07
N TRP A 748 -1.09 5.61 6.26
CA TRP A 748 -0.77 4.88 7.48
C TRP A 748 -1.31 3.45 7.49
N VAL A 749 -2.49 3.20 6.92
CA VAL A 749 -3.03 1.84 6.81
C VAL A 749 -2.31 1.03 5.73
N SER A 750 -2.22 1.55 4.50
CA SER A 750 -1.81 0.75 3.33
C SER A 750 -0.31 0.61 3.21
N GLU A 751 0.44 1.67 3.53
CA GLU A 751 1.90 1.71 3.34
C GLU A 751 2.65 1.41 4.64
N CYS A 752 2.03 1.70 5.80
CA CYS A 752 2.64 1.53 7.12
C CYS A 752 1.97 0.43 7.97
N HIS A 753 0.92 -0.22 7.47
CA HIS A 753 0.21 -1.34 8.11
C HIS A 753 -0.38 -1.04 9.50
N VAL A 754 -0.78 0.21 9.76
CA VAL A 754 -1.48 0.58 11.00
C VAL A 754 -2.86 -0.06 11.06
N ASP A 755 -3.26 -0.63 12.20
CA ASP A 755 -4.52 -1.37 12.39
C ASP A 755 -5.70 -0.50 12.84
N GLY A 756 -5.44 0.77 13.16
CA GLY A 756 -6.47 1.72 13.54
C GLY A 756 -5.97 3.06 14.07
N PHE A 757 -6.91 3.91 14.43
CA PHE A 757 -6.65 5.28 14.85
C PHE A 757 -7.50 5.66 16.06
N ARG A 758 -6.90 6.40 17.00
CA ARG A 758 -7.60 7.18 18.00
C ARG A 758 -7.52 8.65 17.60
N PHE A 759 -8.67 9.27 17.33
CA PHE A 759 -8.76 10.64 16.86
C PHE A 759 -8.88 11.58 18.05
N ASP A 760 -7.88 12.42 18.22
CA ASP A 760 -7.86 13.52 19.17
C ASP A 760 -8.92 14.57 18.84
N LEU A 761 -9.62 15.07 19.88
CA LEU A 761 -10.70 16.05 19.80
C LEU A 761 -11.61 15.87 18.58
N ALA A 762 -12.07 14.63 18.35
CA ALA A 762 -12.69 14.22 17.10
C ALA A 762 -13.95 15.03 16.74
N SER A 763 -14.63 15.61 17.73
CA SER A 763 -15.78 16.51 17.52
C SER A 763 -15.43 17.73 16.67
N ALA A 764 -14.19 18.25 16.76
CA ALA A 764 -13.77 19.42 16.00
C ALA A 764 -13.73 19.16 14.48
N LEU A 765 -13.49 17.91 14.08
CA LEU A 765 -13.50 17.47 12.67
C LEU A 765 -14.93 17.44 12.10
N ALA A 766 -15.93 17.24 12.96
CA ALA A 766 -17.34 17.11 12.61
C ALA A 766 -18.11 18.44 12.61
N ARG A 767 -17.44 19.57 12.87
CA ARG A 767 -18.10 20.88 12.91
C ARG A 767 -18.41 21.39 11.50
N GLU A 768 -19.66 21.72 11.22
CA GLU A 768 -20.04 22.57 10.08
C GLU A 768 -20.49 23.94 10.62
N PHE A 769 -19.78 25.01 10.23
CA PHE A 769 -19.92 26.35 10.80
C PHE A 769 -19.72 26.39 12.33
N PHE A 770 -20.79 26.33 13.13
CA PHE A 770 -20.78 26.42 14.59
C PHE A 770 -21.33 25.17 15.30
N ASP A 771 -22.07 24.32 14.60
CA ASP A 771 -22.73 23.14 15.17
C ASP A 771 -21.96 21.86 14.79
N VAL A 772 -22.03 20.84 15.66
CA VAL A 772 -21.53 19.50 15.34
C VAL A 772 -22.66 18.75 14.64
N ASP A 773 -22.51 18.50 13.34
CA ASP A 773 -23.47 17.71 12.57
C ASP A 773 -22.96 16.26 12.45
N ARG A 774 -23.81 15.30 12.80
CA ARG A 774 -23.53 13.85 12.62
C ARG A 774 -23.39 13.47 11.13
N LEU A 775 -23.76 14.36 10.20
CA LEU A 775 -23.69 14.21 8.74
C LEU A 775 -22.57 15.04 8.10
N SER A 776 -21.47 15.30 8.81
CA SER A 776 -20.33 15.99 8.19
C SER A 776 -19.73 15.14 7.04
N ALA A 777 -19.32 15.81 5.96
CA ALA A 777 -18.66 15.16 4.81
C ALA A 777 -17.45 14.30 5.23
N PHE A 778 -16.79 14.63 6.34
CA PHE A 778 -15.71 13.84 6.92
C PHE A 778 -16.14 12.42 7.32
N PHE A 779 -17.25 12.30 8.06
CA PHE A 779 -17.74 10.99 8.49
C PHE A 779 -18.27 10.15 7.33
N ASP A 780 -18.98 10.78 6.39
CA ASP A 780 -19.50 10.09 5.20
C ASP A 780 -18.35 9.52 4.35
N VAL A 781 -17.29 10.31 4.14
CA VAL A 781 -16.12 9.87 3.36
C VAL A 781 -15.39 8.72 4.06
N ILE A 782 -15.19 8.78 5.38
CA ILE A 782 -14.60 7.66 6.15
C ILE A 782 -15.49 6.41 6.06
N HIS A 783 -16.80 6.57 6.20
CA HIS A 783 -17.73 5.45 6.23
C HIS A 783 -17.75 4.67 4.91
N GLN A 784 -17.67 5.36 3.77
CA GLN A 784 -17.65 4.73 2.44
C GLN A 784 -16.26 4.30 1.97
N ASP A 785 -15.19 4.71 2.66
CA ASP A 785 -13.83 4.44 2.22
C ASP A 785 -13.49 2.94 2.35
N PRO A 786 -13.06 2.26 1.27
CA PRO A 786 -12.85 0.81 1.31
C PRO A 786 -11.64 0.36 2.13
N VAL A 787 -10.75 1.28 2.52
CA VAL A 787 -9.56 0.99 3.33
C VAL A 787 -9.79 1.43 4.78
N ILE A 788 -10.18 2.68 5.00
CA ILE A 788 -10.31 3.28 6.34
C ILE A 788 -11.48 2.65 7.11
N SER A 789 -12.59 2.32 6.44
CA SER A 789 -13.74 1.68 7.11
C SER A 789 -13.43 0.27 7.65
N GLN A 790 -12.29 -0.32 7.26
CA GLN A 790 -11.91 -1.68 7.63
C GLN A 790 -10.98 -1.75 8.86
N VAL A 791 -10.53 -0.60 9.38
CA VAL A 791 -9.63 -0.52 10.55
C VAL A 791 -10.37 -0.05 11.81
N LYS A 792 -9.72 -0.09 12.97
CA LYS A 792 -10.32 0.40 14.22
C LYS A 792 -10.39 1.93 14.20
N LEU A 793 -11.58 2.48 14.42
CA LEU A 793 -11.81 3.92 14.53
C LEU A 793 -12.27 4.24 15.96
N ILE A 794 -11.44 4.95 16.70
CA ILE A 794 -11.69 5.37 18.08
C ILE A 794 -11.74 6.90 18.10
N ALA A 795 -12.77 7.50 18.70
CA ALA A 795 -12.89 8.94 18.85
C ALA A 795 -12.66 9.36 20.31
N GLU A 796 -12.02 10.51 20.50
CA GLU A 796 -12.28 11.38 21.65
C GLU A 796 -13.53 12.22 21.35
N PRO A 797 -14.70 11.89 21.94
CA PRO A 797 -15.98 12.43 21.50
C PRO A 797 -16.28 13.79 22.14
N TRP A 798 -15.28 14.66 22.26
CA TRP A 798 -15.44 16.04 22.71
C TRP A 798 -14.43 16.99 22.08
N ASP A 799 -14.75 18.29 22.11
CA ASP A 799 -13.81 19.39 21.88
C ASP A 799 -14.06 20.52 22.88
N VAL A 800 -13.23 21.56 22.89
CA VAL A 800 -13.35 22.68 23.85
C VAL A 800 -14.39 23.73 23.42
N GLY A 801 -14.91 23.63 22.20
CA GLY A 801 -15.90 24.55 21.66
C GLY A 801 -17.30 24.36 22.27
N PRO A 802 -18.18 25.36 22.22
CA PRO A 802 -19.57 25.23 22.63
C PRO A 802 -20.26 24.06 21.90
N GLY A 803 -20.97 23.20 22.64
CA GLY A 803 -21.63 22.00 22.09
C GLY A 803 -20.69 20.87 21.67
N GLY A 804 -19.39 20.95 22.02
CA GLY A 804 -18.37 19.97 21.63
C GLY A 804 -18.54 18.58 22.23
N TYR A 805 -19.23 18.43 23.36
CA TYR A 805 -19.40 17.15 24.05
C TYR A 805 -20.42 16.24 23.34
N GLN A 806 -19.91 15.19 22.68
CA GLN A 806 -20.62 14.33 21.74
C GLN A 806 -20.54 12.84 22.11
N VAL A 807 -20.33 12.53 23.40
CA VAL A 807 -20.36 11.14 23.88
C VAL A 807 -21.70 10.48 23.52
N GLY A 808 -21.63 9.31 22.89
CA GLY A 808 -22.77 8.57 22.36
C GLY A 808 -23.28 9.11 21.03
N ASN A 809 -22.63 10.10 20.41
CA ASN A 809 -23.10 10.73 19.18
C ASN A 809 -22.32 10.41 17.91
N PHE A 810 -21.26 9.59 17.97
CA PHE A 810 -20.53 9.20 16.76
C PHE A 810 -21.24 8.12 15.93
N PRO A 811 -20.94 8.00 14.62
CA PRO A 811 -21.55 6.99 13.74
C PRO A 811 -21.26 5.52 14.12
N VAL A 812 -22.03 4.59 13.56
CA VAL A 812 -22.09 3.15 13.94
C VAL A 812 -20.78 2.35 13.77
N LEU A 813 -19.78 2.88 13.05
CA LEU A 813 -18.46 2.26 12.91
C LEU A 813 -17.42 2.73 13.94
N TRP A 814 -17.76 3.73 14.75
CA TRP A 814 -16.84 4.34 15.70
C TRP A 814 -17.01 3.77 17.10
N SER A 815 -15.87 3.51 17.73
CA SER A 815 -15.79 3.37 19.18
C SER A 815 -15.40 4.72 19.79
N GLU A 816 -15.76 4.95 21.03
CA GLU A 816 -15.56 6.23 21.70
C GLU A 816 -14.87 6.02 23.05
N TRP A 817 -13.92 6.89 23.37
CA TRP A 817 -13.45 7.08 24.74
C TRP A 817 -14.63 7.43 25.65
N ASN A 818 -14.95 6.54 26.58
CA ASN A 818 -16.09 6.70 27.46
C ASN A 818 -15.70 7.53 28.70
N GLY A 819 -15.67 8.85 28.53
CA GLY A 819 -15.40 9.80 29.62
C GLY A 819 -16.40 9.66 30.78
N VAL A 820 -17.64 9.26 30.51
CA VAL A 820 -18.65 9.01 31.55
C VAL A 820 -18.28 7.77 32.39
N TYR A 821 -17.77 6.71 31.77
CA TYR A 821 -17.26 5.53 32.49
C TYR A 821 -16.13 5.91 33.45
N ARG A 822 -15.10 6.62 32.95
CA ARG A 822 -13.95 7.08 33.75
C ARG A 822 -14.43 7.80 35.00
N ASP A 823 -15.30 8.77 34.79
CA ASP A 823 -15.87 9.67 35.76
C ASP A 823 -16.71 8.94 36.83
N THR A 824 -17.69 8.14 36.41
CA THR A 824 -18.55 7.36 37.34
C THR A 824 -17.73 6.33 38.12
N VAL A 825 -16.75 5.66 37.51
CA VAL A 825 -15.92 4.65 38.19
C VAL A 825 -15.01 5.29 39.23
N ARG A 826 -14.40 6.44 38.90
CA ARG A 826 -13.64 7.27 39.87
C ARG A 826 -14.54 7.70 41.03
N ASP A 827 -15.74 8.20 40.73
CA ASP A 827 -16.72 8.60 41.74
C ASP A 827 -17.17 7.43 42.64
N PHE A 828 -17.37 6.24 42.08
CA PHE A 828 -17.81 5.07 42.84
C PHE A 828 -16.80 4.68 43.89
N TRP A 829 -15.52 4.56 43.52
CA TRP A 829 -14.48 4.11 44.44
C TRP A 829 -14.06 5.16 45.48
N ARG A 830 -14.35 6.45 45.24
CA ARG A 830 -14.28 7.51 46.27
C ARG A 830 -15.59 7.70 47.06
N GLY A 831 -16.60 6.87 46.82
CA GLY A 831 -17.86 6.85 47.58
C GLY A 831 -18.86 7.95 47.23
N ARG A 832 -18.83 8.46 45.99
CA ARG A 832 -19.67 9.58 45.51
C ARG A 832 -20.62 9.24 44.35
N ALA A 833 -20.49 8.08 43.69
CA ALA A 833 -21.36 7.71 42.57
C ALA A 833 -22.71 7.10 42.99
N ASN A 834 -23.69 7.20 42.08
CA ASN A 834 -24.94 6.46 42.15
C ASN A 834 -24.76 5.00 41.66
N CYS A 835 -25.44 4.05 42.32
CA CYS A 835 -25.27 2.62 42.04
C CYS A 835 -25.85 2.17 40.70
N GLY A 836 -26.96 2.78 40.28
CA GLY A 836 -27.54 2.53 38.96
C GLY A 836 -26.63 3.03 37.85
N GLU A 837 -26.04 4.21 38.02
CA GLU A 837 -25.08 4.76 37.05
C GLU A 837 -23.84 3.87 36.93
N PHE A 838 -23.26 3.46 38.06
CA PHE A 838 -22.12 2.54 38.07
C PHE A 838 -22.48 1.17 37.44
N ALA A 839 -23.67 0.64 37.72
CA ALA A 839 -24.13 -0.60 37.09
C ALA A 839 -24.24 -0.48 35.56
N SER A 840 -24.76 0.64 35.05
CA SER A 840 -24.80 0.92 33.62
C SER A 840 -23.41 0.93 32.99
N ARG A 841 -22.41 1.55 33.65
CA ARG A 841 -21.02 1.55 33.21
C ARG A 841 -20.41 0.14 33.19
N LEU A 842 -20.62 -0.63 34.25
CA LEU A 842 -20.13 -2.02 34.37
C LEU A 842 -20.74 -2.94 33.29
N SER A 843 -21.99 -2.68 32.87
CA SER A 843 -22.70 -3.44 31.83
C SER A 843 -22.54 -2.88 30.41
N GLY A 844 -21.53 -2.04 30.15
CA GLY A 844 -21.15 -1.62 28.80
C GLY A 844 -21.81 -0.34 28.30
N SER A 845 -22.41 0.47 29.20
CA SER A 845 -23.02 1.76 28.85
C SER A 845 -24.09 1.66 27.76
N SER A 846 -25.00 0.70 27.87
CA SER A 846 -26.11 0.52 26.92
C SER A 846 -26.99 1.76 26.77
N ASP A 847 -27.07 2.61 27.79
CA ASP A 847 -27.79 3.88 27.76
C ASP A 847 -27.17 4.92 26.81
N LEU A 848 -25.88 4.78 26.47
CA LEU A 848 -25.19 5.62 25.49
C LEU A 848 -25.22 5.00 24.09
N TYR A 849 -25.00 3.69 23.98
CA TYR A 849 -24.62 3.05 22.70
C TYR A 849 -25.66 2.07 22.12
N ALA A 850 -26.64 1.58 22.90
CA ALA A 850 -27.51 0.50 22.42
C ALA A 850 -28.61 0.94 21.45
N SER A 851 -28.87 2.25 21.33
CA SER A 851 -30.04 2.78 20.61
C SER A 851 -29.83 3.04 19.12
N ASP A 852 -28.57 3.05 18.65
CA ASP A 852 -28.22 3.42 17.26
C ASP A 852 -27.54 2.29 16.46
N GLY A 853 -27.56 1.06 16.97
CA GLY A 853 -27.05 -0.12 16.28
C GLY A 853 -25.61 -0.49 16.65
N ARG A 854 -24.96 0.27 17.53
CA ARG A 854 -23.66 -0.10 18.10
C ARG A 854 -23.78 -1.21 19.14
N GLU A 855 -22.66 -1.87 19.37
CA GLU A 855 -22.48 -2.97 20.31
C GLU A 855 -21.67 -2.52 21.54
N PRO A 856 -21.56 -3.32 22.63
CA PRO A 856 -20.86 -2.90 23.85
C PRO A 856 -19.43 -2.43 23.61
N PHE A 857 -18.76 -2.98 22.59
CA PHE A 857 -17.39 -2.62 22.25
C PHE A 857 -17.21 -1.17 21.79
N ALA A 858 -18.28 -0.50 21.35
CA ALA A 858 -18.24 0.92 21.02
C ALA A 858 -17.84 1.79 22.21
N SER A 859 -17.95 1.25 23.42
CA SER A 859 -17.41 1.86 24.62
C SER A 859 -15.95 1.46 24.84
N ILE A 860 -15.02 2.40 24.66
CA ILE A 860 -13.65 2.27 25.17
C ILE A 860 -13.65 2.72 26.63
N ASN A 861 -13.61 1.75 27.52
CA ASN A 861 -13.58 1.97 28.96
C ASN A 861 -12.15 2.25 29.42
N PHE A 862 -11.97 3.32 30.18
CA PHE A 862 -10.69 3.66 30.78
C PHE A 862 -10.90 4.33 32.14
N VAL A 863 -9.94 4.16 33.04
CA VAL A 863 -9.93 4.85 34.35
C VAL A 863 -8.92 5.99 34.35
N THR A 864 -7.86 5.85 33.58
CA THR A 864 -6.69 6.72 33.48
C THR A 864 -6.24 6.70 32.01
N ALA A 865 -5.66 7.81 31.58
CA ALA A 865 -5.11 8.02 30.24
C ALA A 865 -3.89 8.97 30.38
N HIS A 866 -3.26 9.34 29.28
CA HIS A 866 -2.17 10.32 29.30
C HIS A 866 -2.63 11.67 29.89
N ASP A 867 -3.88 12.08 29.65
CA ASP A 867 -4.51 13.24 30.27
C ASP A 867 -5.02 12.91 31.69
N GLY A 868 -4.62 13.74 32.66
CA GLY A 868 -4.92 13.59 34.06
C GLY A 868 -3.88 12.78 34.83
N PHE A 869 -4.32 12.21 35.95
CA PHE A 869 -3.45 11.40 36.81
C PHE A 869 -3.22 9.98 36.26
N THR A 870 -2.02 9.46 36.52
CA THR A 870 -1.75 8.01 36.56
C THR A 870 -2.62 7.31 37.61
N LEU A 871 -2.74 5.98 37.56
CA LEU A 871 -3.54 5.24 38.56
C LEU A 871 -2.97 5.35 39.97
N ARG A 872 -1.64 5.43 40.10
CA ARG A 872 -0.99 5.66 41.39
C ARG A 872 -1.32 7.06 41.92
N ASP A 873 -1.28 8.07 41.07
CA ASP A 873 -1.51 9.45 41.50
C ASP A 873 -2.98 9.72 41.78
N LEU A 874 -3.90 9.07 41.06
CA LEU A 874 -5.34 9.11 41.29
C LEU A 874 -5.73 8.72 42.72
N VAL A 875 -4.94 7.85 43.36
CA VAL A 875 -5.16 7.41 44.76
C VAL A 875 -4.18 8.06 45.75
N SER A 876 -3.31 8.97 45.28
CA SER A 876 -2.26 9.58 46.09
C SER A 876 -2.35 11.09 46.20
N TYR A 877 -3.10 11.75 45.31
CA TYR A 877 -3.20 13.21 45.26
C TYR A 877 -4.66 13.67 45.16
N GLU A 878 -5.02 14.70 45.93
CA GLU A 878 -6.32 15.37 45.88
C GLU A 878 -6.25 16.60 44.96
N HIS A 879 -5.06 17.21 44.83
CA HIS A 879 -4.81 18.39 44.02
C HIS A 879 -3.74 18.11 42.97
N LYS A 880 -3.76 18.86 41.87
CA LYS A 880 -2.71 18.83 40.85
C LYS A 880 -1.46 19.60 41.30
N HIS A 881 -0.30 19.08 40.94
CA HIS A 881 1.06 19.61 41.23
C HIS A 881 1.83 19.76 39.91
N ASN A 882 1.35 20.66 39.06
CA ASN A 882 1.86 20.93 37.71
C ASN A 882 2.93 22.03 37.69
N ASP A 883 3.49 22.42 38.84
CA ASP A 883 4.48 23.51 38.95
C ASP A 883 5.68 23.32 38.00
N ALA A 884 6.04 22.07 37.69
CA ALA A 884 7.10 21.73 36.74
C ALA A 884 6.82 22.23 35.31
N ASN A 885 5.56 22.49 34.94
CA ASN A 885 5.16 22.99 33.63
C ASN A 885 5.38 24.51 33.49
N LEU A 886 5.70 25.20 34.60
CA LEU A 886 5.99 26.63 34.65
C LEU A 886 4.82 27.54 34.22
N GLU A 887 3.60 27.11 34.50
CA GLU A 887 2.35 27.86 34.24
C GLU A 887 1.64 28.30 35.53
N ASN A 888 2.36 28.29 36.66
CA ASN A 888 1.84 28.58 38.00
C ASN A 888 0.68 27.66 38.41
N ASN A 889 0.74 26.39 38.00
CA ASN A 889 -0.27 25.36 38.28
C ASN A 889 -1.67 25.70 37.71
N ASN A 890 -1.76 26.56 36.70
CA ASN A 890 -3.03 26.92 36.07
C ASN A 890 -3.47 25.92 34.99
N ASP A 891 -2.54 25.14 34.46
CA ASP A 891 -2.77 24.13 33.44
C ASP A 891 -3.28 22.80 34.04
N GLY A 892 -3.91 21.96 33.23
CA GLY A 892 -4.54 20.69 33.65
C GLY A 892 -5.88 20.85 34.37
N SER A 893 -6.68 19.78 34.44
CA SER A 893 -8.01 19.81 35.08
C SER A 893 -7.92 19.98 36.60
N ASP A 894 -8.79 20.80 37.19
CA ASP A 894 -8.97 20.89 38.66
C ASP A 894 -9.93 19.83 39.21
N ASP A 895 -10.73 19.18 38.35
CA ASP A 895 -11.64 18.08 38.73
C ASP A 895 -11.08 16.74 38.24
N ASN A 896 -10.16 16.16 39.01
CA ASN A 896 -9.59 14.85 38.68
C ASN A 896 -10.42 13.67 39.19
N ARG A 897 -11.39 13.93 40.06
CA ARG A 897 -12.14 12.92 40.79
C ARG A 897 -11.26 11.90 41.54
N SER A 898 -10.13 12.36 42.04
CA SER A 898 -9.15 11.57 42.79
C SER A 898 -9.50 11.49 44.29
N TRP A 899 -8.73 10.68 45.02
CA TRP A 899 -8.74 10.65 46.48
C TRP A 899 -7.37 10.22 47.01
N ASN A 900 -6.70 11.08 47.77
CA ASN A 900 -5.35 10.82 48.27
C ASN A 900 -5.24 9.74 49.38
N CYS A 901 -6.37 9.13 49.76
CA CYS A 901 -6.47 8.11 50.81
C CYS A 901 -6.06 8.59 52.22
N GLY A 902 -6.01 9.89 52.46
CA GLY A 902 -5.79 10.52 53.76
C GLY A 902 -4.49 11.33 53.88
N VAL A 903 -3.53 11.14 52.97
CA VAL A 903 -2.25 11.87 52.94
C VAL A 903 -1.99 12.32 51.50
N GLU A 904 -1.61 13.59 51.30
CA GLU A 904 -1.26 14.10 49.97
C GLU A 904 0.14 13.64 49.57
N GLY A 905 0.27 13.03 48.40
CA GLY A 905 1.53 12.54 47.83
C GLY A 905 2.11 11.30 48.51
N GLU A 906 3.43 11.17 48.44
CA GLU A 906 4.18 10.03 48.98
C GLU A 906 4.07 9.94 50.51
N THR A 907 4.02 8.70 51.04
CA THR A 907 3.85 8.46 52.48
C THR A 907 4.44 7.11 52.91
N ASP A 908 4.91 7.03 54.16
CA ASP A 908 5.35 5.78 54.81
C ASP A 908 4.24 5.15 55.68
N ASP A 909 3.05 5.76 55.75
CA ASP A 909 1.92 5.24 56.53
C ASP A 909 1.38 3.94 55.91
N ARG A 910 1.59 2.83 56.63
CA ARG A 910 1.23 1.48 56.17
C ARG A 910 -0.27 1.30 55.95
N GLU A 911 -1.13 1.98 56.71
CA GLU A 911 -2.58 1.86 56.54
C GLU A 911 -3.03 2.56 55.25
N VAL A 912 -2.46 3.74 54.97
CA VAL A 912 -2.70 4.49 53.73
C VAL A 912 -2.16 3.72 52.52
N LEU A 913 -0.93 3.20 52.59
CA LEU A 913 -0.35 2.40 51.51
C LEU A 913 -1.17 1.14 51.21
N ALA A 914 -1.64 0.43 52.24
CA ALA A 914 -2.51 -0.73 52.06
C ALA A 914 -3.86 -0.35 51.43
N LEU A 915 -4.44 0.80 51.82
CA LEU A 915 -5.66 1.33 51.24
C LEU A 915 -5.48 1.70 49.76
N ARG A 916 -4.42 2.44 49.41
CA ARG A 916 -4.08 2.79 48.02
C ARG A 916 -3.87 1.55 47.17
N ALA A 917 -3.12 0.58 47.68
CA ALA A 917 -2.90 -0.69 47.00
C ALA A 917 -4.20 -1.46 46.75
N ARG A 918 -5.19 -1.35 47.64
CA ARG A 918 -6.53 -1.89 47.45
C ARG A 918 -7.32 -1.10 46.40
N GLN A 919 -7.27 0.24 46.43
CA GLN A 919 -7.98 1.08 45.44
C GLN A 919 -7.45 0.87 44.02
N LYS A 920 -6.13 0.80 43.83
CA LYS A 920 -5.53 0.44 42.52
C LYS A 920 -6.11 -0.87 41.97
N ARG A 921 -6.20 -1.91 42.82
CA ARG A 921 -6.77 -3.21 42.45
C ARG A 921 -8.27 -3.14 42.19
N ASN A 922 -9.01 -2.34 42.95
CA ASN A 922 -10.43 -2.10 42.72
C ASN A 922 -10.67 -1.51 41.32
N PHE A 923 -9.95 -0.45 40.96
CA PHE A 923 -10.02 0.18 39.65
C PHE A 923 -9.67 -0.77 38.50
N LEU A 924 -8.54 -1.48 38.60
CA LEU A 924 -8.10 -2.44 37.57
C LEU A 924 -9.09 -3.60 37.43
N THR A 925 -9.64 -4.09 38.54
CA THR A 925 -10.66 -5.14 38.53
C THR A 925 -11.91 -4.63 37.82
N THR A 926 -12.43 -3.45 38.20
CA THR A 926 -13.60 -2.85 37.55
C THR A 926 -13.37 -2.70 36.05
N LEU A 927 -12.23 -2.11 35.64
CA LEU A 927 -11.87 -1.94 34.22
C LEU A 927 -11.91 -3.25 33.42
N LEU A 928 -11.22 -4.29 33.90
CA LEU A 928 -11.04 -5.52 33.13
C LEU A 928 -12.25 -6.47 33.17
N VAL A 929 -13.19 -6.29 34.11
CA VAL A 929 -14.43 -7.10 34.20
C VAL A 929 -15.67 -6.39 33.65
N SER A 930 -15.60 -5.09 33.36
CA SER A 930 -16.68 -4.36 32.67
C SER A 930 -16.89 -4.88 31.24
N GLN A 931 -18.14 -4.84 30.78
CA GLN A 931 -18.44 -5.01 29.34
C GLN A 931 -17.94 -3.78 28.57
N GLY A 932 -17.57 -3.98 27.30
CA GLY A 932 -16.90 -2.97 26.47
C GLY A 932 -15.39 -3.23 26.37
N THR A 933 -14.66 -2.36 25.68
CA THR A 933 -13.23 -2.55 25.36
C THR A 933 -12.37 -1.84 26.41
N PRO A 934 -11.53 -2.53 27.20
CA PRO A 934 -10.70 -1.86 28.20
C PRO A 934 -9.43 -1.26 27.59
N MET A 935 -9.11 -0.04 28.02
CA MET A 935 -7.85 0.63 27.76
C MET A 935 -7.07 0.82 29.07
N LEU A 936 -5.83 0.35 29.08
CA LEU A 936 -4.90 0.49 30.18
C LEU A 936 -3.89 1.59 29.82
N LEU A 937 -3.75 2.59 30.69
CA LEU A 937 -2.64 3.53 30.62
C LEU A 937 -1.35 2.81 30.98
N GLY A 938 -0.38 2.86 30.08
CA GLY A 938 0.86 2.18 30.29
C GLY A 938 1.63 2.71 31.50
N GLY A 939 2.15 1.77 32.29
CA GLY A 939 2.85 2.03 33.53
C GLY A 939 1.97 1.91 34.77
N ASP A 940 0.64 1.93 34.66
CA ASP A 940 -0.26 1.77 35.80
C ASP A 940 -0.12 0.39 36.47
N GLU A 941 0.17 -0.64 35.67
CA GLU A 941 0.42 -2.00 36.13
C GLU A 941 1.72 -2.16 36.92
N ILE A 942 2.67 -1.23 36.77
CA ILE A 942 3.93 -1.20 37.54
C ILE A 942 3.97 -0.04 38.56
N GLY A 943 2.89 0.73 38.68
CA GLY A 943 2.80 1.85 39.64
C GLY A 943 3.57 3.10 39.23
N ARG A 944 3.59 3.41 37.92
CA ARG A 944 4.09 4.68 37.38
C ARG A 944 3.41 5.86 38.07
N THR A 945 4.17 6.92 38.32
CA THR A 945 3.72 8.17 38.94
C THR A 945 4.35 9.34 38.19
N GLN A 946 3.60 10.42 38.09
CA GLN A 946 4.02 11.74 37.63
C GLN A 946 4.09 12.73 38.81
N LEU A 947 4.20 12.20 40.04
CA LEU A 947 4.32 12.94 41.30
C LEU A 947 3.21 13.98 41.52
N GLY A 948 2.00 13.67 41.07
CA GLY A 948 0.85 14.55 41.19
C GLY A 948 0.78 15.62 40.08
N ASN A 949 1.65 15.58 39.08
CA ASN A 949 1.41 16.32 37.84
C ASN A 949 0.33 15.57 37.04
N ASN A 950 -0.77 16.25 36.73
CA ASN A 950 -1.90 15.68 35.99
C ASN A 950 -1.95 16.12 34.52
N ASN A 951 -0.91 16.81 34.06
CA ASN A 951 -0.80 17.39 32.73
C ASN A 951 0.67 17.42 32.30
N ALA A 952 1.36 16.27 32.34
CA ALA A 952 2.79 16.19 32.10
C ALA A 952 3.16 16.30 30.60
N TRP A 953 2.40 17.08 29.84
CA TRP A 953 2.48 17.21 28.38
C TRP A 953 3.79 17.77 27.89
N CYS A 954 4.44 18.61 28.71
CA CYS A 954 5.70 19.26 28.38
C CYS A 954 6.93 18.70 29.14
N GLN A 955 6.78 17.51 29.74
CA GLN A 955 7.77 16.92 30.67
C GLN A 955 8.46 15.72 30.05
N ASP A 956 9.38 15.96 29.11
CA ASP A 956 10.25 14.93 28.53
C ASP A 956 11.43 14.61 29.46
N ASN A 957 11.13 14.02 30.62
CA ASN A 957 12.08 13.69 31.67
C ASN A 957 11.55 12.58 32.59
N GLU A 958 12.25 12.30 33.69
CA GLU A 958 11.92 11.24 34.65
C GLU A 958 10.53 11.35 35.29
N LEU A 959 9.89 12.52 35.22
CA LEU A 959 8.50 12.67 35.66
C LEU A 959 7.54 11.86 34.80
N SER A 960 7.80 11.77 33.49
CA SER A 960 6.92 11.09 32.52
C SER A 960 7.43 9.72 32.10
N TRP A 961 8.75 9.52 32.09
CA TRP A 961 9.37 8.27 31.66
C TRP A 961 9.10 7.12 32.63
N TYR A 962 9.13 5.89 32.12
CA TYR A 962 8.87 4.69 32.93
C TYR A 962 10.06 4.40 33.83
N ASP A 963 9.84 4.20 35.13
CA ASP A 963 10.89 3.72 36.03
C ASP A 963 10.88 2.19 36.14
N TRP A 964 11.60 1.55 35.22
CA TRP A 964 11.73 0.09 35.19
C TRP A 964 12.53 -0.49 36.36
N ASN A 965 13.23 0.32 37.16
CA ASN A 965 13.95 -0.18 38.34
C ASN A 965 13.09 -0.18 39.61
N ALA A 966 12.00 0.60 39.63
CA ALA A 966 11.12 0.79 40.78
C ALA A 966 9.70 0.23 40.53
N GLN A 967 9.61 -0.99 39.96
CA GLN A 967 8.33 -1.61 39.59
C GLN A 967 7.57 -2.23 40.78
N ASP A 968 6.25 -2.02 40.82
CA ASP A 968 5.32 -2.77 41.66
C ASP A 968 5.01 -4.15 41.02
N ALA A 969 5.93 -5.11 41.23
CA ALA A 969 5.82 -6.45 40.64
C ALA A 969 4.56 -7.21 41.06
N GLU A 970 4.05 -6.98 42.27
CA GLU A 970 2.80 -7.57 42.74
C GLU A 970 1.58 -7.02 41.99
N MET A 971 1.58 -5.71 41.69
CA MET A 971 0.55 -5.10 40.86
C MET A 971 0.60 -5.63 39.44
N ARG A 972 1.79 -5.75 38.84
CA ARG A 972 1.95 -6.29 37.47
C ARG A 972 1.37 -7.69 37.37
N GLU A 973 1.72 -8.57 38.32
CA GLU A 973 1.18 -9.93 38.36
C GLU A 973 -0.34 -9.95 38.57
N PHE A 974 -0.86 -9.04 39.39
CA PHE A 974 -2.30 -8.90 39.57
C PHE A 974 -3.01 -8.48 38.28
N THR A 975 -2.49 -7.47 37.57
CA THR A 975 -3.03 -7.02 36.27
C THR A 975 -2.98 -8.13 35.23
N ARG A 976 -1.85 -8.84 35.12
CA ARG A 976 -1.69 -9.99 34.22
C ARG A 976 -2.73 -11.08 34.47
N ARG A 977 -3.01 -11.38 35.74
CA ARG A 977 -4.05 -12.35 36.13
C ARG A 977 -5.45 -11.86 35.77
N LEU A 978 -5.74 -10.57 35.89
CA LEU A 978 -7.03 -10.00 35.46
C LEU A 978 -7.20 -10.01 33.95
N ILE A 979 -6.16 -9.64 33.20
CA ILE A 979 -6.15 -9.72 31.73
C ILE A 979 -6.39 -11.17 31.29
N ARG A 980 -5.68 -12.12 31.90
CA ARG A 980 -5.89 -13.55 31.65
C ARG A 980 -7.32 -13.99 31.96
N LEU A 981 -7.86 -13.59 33.11
CA LEU A 981 -9.25 -13.89 33.50
C LEU A 981 -10.24 -13.39 32.44
N ARG A 982 -10.08 -12.16 31.97
CA ARG A 982 -10.91 -11.58 30.92
C ARG A 982 -10.81 -12.38 29.61
N ARG A 983 -9.59 -12.74 29.19
CA ARG A 983 -9.35 -13.50 27.96
C ARG A 983 -9.94 -14.90 28.01
N GLU A 984 -9.80 -15.60 29.14
CA GLU A 984 -10.31 -16.97 29.33
C GLU A 984 -11.85 -17.04 29.51
N HIS A 985 -12.52 -15.91 29.76
CA HIS A 985 -13.96 -15.88 30.01
C HIS A 985 -14.70 -14.91 29.08
N ALA A 986 -15.36 -15.46 28.07
CA ALA A 986 -16.16 -14.70 27.09
C ALA A 986 -17.29 -13.86 27.70
N VAL A 987 -17.72 -14.19 28.94
CA VAL A 987 -18.74 -13.42 29.65
C VAL A 987 -18.35 -11.96 29.88
N PHE A 988 -17.04 -11.62 29.87
CA PHE A 988 -16.55 -10.24 29.98
C PHE A 988 -16.28 -9.57 28.62
N ARG A 989 -16.40 -10.34 27.52
CA ARG A 989 -16.03 -9.96 26.16
C ARG A 989 -17.22 -10.13 25.20
N ARG A 990 -18.41 -9.74 25.64
CA ARG A 990 -19.64 -9.95 24.86
C ARG A 990 -19.73 -8.95 23.70
N GLN A 991 -20.18 -9.42 22.54
CA GLN A 991 -20.60 -8.58 21.41
C GLN A 991 -22.03 -8.03 21.58
N THR A 992 -22.82 -8.58 22.49
CA THR A 992 -24.21 -8.13 22.71
C THR A 992 -24.44 -7.62 24.12
N PHE A 993 -25.21 -6.54 24.23
CA PHE A 993 -25.63 -5.98 25.52
C PHE A 993 -26.41 -6.99 26.37
N LEU A 994 -26.18 -6.92 27.68
CA LEU A 994 -26.93 -7.66 28.68
C LEU A 994 -28.38 -7.12 28.74
N ARG A 995 -29.36 -8.03 28.75
CA ARG A 995 -30.80 -7.68 28.70
C ARG A 995 -31.56 -8.01 29.98
N GLY A 996 -31.00 -8.80 30.87
CA GLY A 996 -31.66 -9.28 32.09
C GLY A 996 -32.75 -10.32 31.81
N ILE A 997 -32.65 -11.06 30.70
CA ILE A 997 -33.63 -12.07 30.27
C ILE A 997 -32.95 -13.39 29.92
N GLU A 998 -33.71 -14.47 29.97
CA GLU A 998 -33.29 -15.79 29.50
C GLU A 998 -33.61 -15.92 28.00
N GLN A 999 -32.64 -16.34 27.20
CA GLN A 999 -32.75 -16.49 25.75
C GLN A 999 -32.40 -17.91 25.27
N MET A 1000 -31.41 -18.55 25.90
CA MET A 1000 -30.84 -19.84 25.52
C MET A 1000 -31.40 -21.02 26.34
N GLY A 1001 -32.35 -20.77 27.24
CA GLY A 1001 -33.02 -21.82 28.00
C GLY A 1001 -32.21 -22.37 29.17
N SER A 1002 -31.26 -21.59 29.73
CA SER A 1002 -30.42 -22.03 30.87
C SER A 1002 -31.14 -22.06 32.22
N GLY A 1003 -32.38 -21.56 32.30
CA GLY A 1003 -33.20 -21.42 33.50
C GLY A 1003 -32.96 -20.14 34.31
N LEU A 1004 -32.00 -19.29 33.91
CA LEU A 1004 -31.66 -18.01 34.56
C LEU A 1004 -31.35 -16.96 33.47
N PRO A 1005 -31.54 -15.65 33.71
CA PRO A 1005 -31.21 -14.61 32.75
C PRO A 1005 -29.70 -14.45 32.55
N ASP A 1006 -29.32 -13.70 31.52
CA ASP A 1006 -27.93 -13.33 31.20
C ASP A 1006 -27.24 -12.48 32.28
N VAL A 1007 -27.98 -11.66 33.05
CA VAL A 1007 -27.47 -10.89 34.18
C VAL A 1007 -28.45 -10.80 35.36
N TRP A 1008 -27.91 -10.79 36.59
CA TRP A 1008 -28.65 -10.41 37.81
C TRP A 1008 -27.84 -9.51 38.74
N TRP A 1009 -28.55 -8.65 39.46
CA TRP A 1009 -27.97 -7.70 40.41
C TRP A 1009 -28.51 -7.93 41.81
N PHE A 1010 -27.60 -7.94 42.79
CA PHE A 1010 -27.89 -8.23 44.19
C PHE A 1010 -27.47 -7.07 45.10
N ARG A 1011 -28.24 -6.91 46.18
CA ARG A 1011 -27.89 -6.13 47.36
C ARG A 1011 -26.84 -6.87 48.20
N ALA A 1012 -26.28 -6.18 49.20
CA ALA A 1012 -25.33 -6.77 50.16
C ALA A 1012 -25.88 -7.99 50.94
N ASP A 1013 -27.20 -8.11 51.09
CA ASP A 1013 -27.87 -9.23 51.76
C ASP A 1013 -28.21 -10.42 50.83
N GLY A 1014 -27.82 -10.33 49.55
CA GLY A 1014 -28.06 -11.37 48.56
C GLY A 1014 -29.46 -11.36 47.93
N LEU A 1015 -30.32 -10.39 48.29
CA LEU A 1015 -31.61 -10.20 47.63
C LEU A 1015 -31.46 -9.42 46.31
N LYS A 1016 -32.40 -9.62 45.39
CA LYS A 1016 -32.44 -8.91 44.11
C LYS A 1016 -32.62 -7.40 44.31
N MET A 1017 -31.91 -6.60 43.54
CA MET A 1017 -32.11 -5.15 43.48
C MET A 1017 -33.52 -4.80 43.03
N THR A 1018 -34.20 -3.91 43.75
CA THR A 1018 -35.48 -3.30 43.36
C THR A 1018 -35.26 -1.93 42.74
N ARG A 1019 -36.31 -1.35 42.13
CA ARG A 1019 -36.23 0.00 41.55
C ARG A 1019 -35.80 1.08 42.55
N ARG A 1020 -36.18 0.93 43.83
CA ARG A 1020 -35.80 1.89 44.88
C ARG A 1020 -34.34 1.75 45.29
N ASP A 1021 -33.82 0.52 45.32
CA ASP A 1021 -32.41 0.28 45.67
C ASP A 1021 -31.45 0.98 44.68
N TRP A 1022 -31.83 1.08 43.40
CA TRP A 1022 -31.07 1.81 42.38
C TRP A 1022 -31.03 3.34 42.57
N GLN A 1023 -32.00 3.91 43.31
CA GLN A 1023 -32.13 5.36 43.48
C GLN A 1023 -31.60 5.86 44.83
N ASP A 1024 -31.83 5.11 45.90
CA ASP A 1024 -31.63 5.55 47.29
C ASP A 1024 -30.69 4.65 48.13
N GLY A 1025 -30.08 3.62 47.55
CA GLY A 1025 -29.33 2.59 48.29
C GLY A 1025 -27.86 2.92 48.58
N ASP A 1026 -27.30 2.35 49.67
CA ASP A 1026 -25.85 2.27 49.88
C ASP A 1026 -25.19 1.49 48.73
N CYS A 1027 -24.03 1.94 48.25
CA CYS A 1027 -23.41 1.42 47.03
C CYS A 1027 -22.57 0.15 47.22
N VAL A 1028 -23.27 -0.93 47.57
CA VAL A 1028 -22.76 -2.30 47.54
C VAL A 1028 -23.58 -3.12 46.56
N LEU A 1029 -22.91 -3.71 45.57
CA LEU A 1029 -23.55 -4.49 44.51
C LEU A 1029 -22.88 -5.85 44.32
N GLY A 1030 -23.70 -6.86 44.06
CA GLY A 1030 -23.27 -8.12 43.45
C GLY A 1030 -23.79 -8.21 42.03
N MET A 1031 -22.96 -8.65 41.08
CA MET A 1031 -23.36 -8.93 39.71
C MET A 1031 -23.14 -10.42 39.42
N PHE A 1032 -24.19 -11.10 38.98
CA PHE A 1032 -24.10 -12.45 38.40
C PHE A 1032 -24.18 -12.32 36.89
N LEU A 1033 -23.20 -12.89 36.18
CA LEU A 1033 -23.20 -13.00 34.73
C LEU A 1033 -23.33 -14.48 34.35
N ASN A 1034 -24.30 -14.79 33.49
CA ASN A 1034 -24.57 -16.16 33.08
C ASN A 1034 -23.86 -16.49 31.76
N GLY A 1035 -22.74 -17.22 31.86
CA GLY A 1035 -21.99 -17.66 30.68
C GLY A 1035 -22.75 -18.63 29.76
N LYS A 1036 -23.85 -19.24 30.22
CA LYS A 1036 -24.70 -20.11 29.39
C LYS A 1036 -25.71 -19.36 28.51
N GLU A 1037 -25.79 -18.03 28.68
CA GLU A 1037 -26.69 -17.13 27.93
C GLU A 1037 -25.88 -16.18 27.02
N ILE A 1038 -24.74 -16.68 26.51
CA ILE A 1038 -23.97 -16.01 25.46
C ILE A 1038 -24.53 -16.48 24.12
N VAL A 1039 -25.21 -15.59 23.40
CA VAL A 1039 -25.84 -15.88 22.10
C VAL A 1039 -24.83 -15.84 20.94
N GLN A 1040 -23.71 -15.16 21.16
CA GLN A 1040 -22.64 -14.95 20.19
C GLN A 1040 -21.97 -16.27 19.77
N ARG A 1041 -21.48 -16.28 18.52
CA ARG A 1041 -20.63 -17.34 17.96
C ARG A 1041 -19.17 -16.88 17.88
N GLY A 1042 -18.24 -17.83 17.93
CA GLY A 1042 -16.82 -17.57 17.74
C GLY A 1042 -16.50 -17.25 16.27
N ALA A 1043 -15.22 -16.94 16.00
CA ALA A 1043 -14.77 -16.51 14.67
C ALA A 1043 -14.97 -17.57 13.56
N HIS A 1044 -15.16 -18.85 13.94
CA HIS A 1044 -15.42 -19.96 13.03
C HIS A 1044 -16.85 -20.52 13.15
N GLY A 1045 -17.76 -19.80 13.83
CA GLY A 1045 -19.16 -20.20 14.00
C GLY A 1045 -19.42 -21.16 15.17
N GLU A 1046 -18.42 -21.44 16.00
CA GLU A 1046 -18.53 -22.27 17.19
C GLU A 1046 -19.34 -21.60 18.31
N ASP A 1047 -19.95 -22.41 19.21
CA ASP A 1047 -20.51 -21.91 20.46
C ASP A 1047 -19.39 -21.38 21.36
N VAL A 1048 -19.61 -20.21 21.95
CA VAL A 1048 -18.64 -19.50 22.81
C VAL A 1048 -18.78 -19.89 24.28
#